data_AF-A0A9L0RDE8-F1
#
_entry.id   AF-A0A9L0RDE8-F1
#
_cell.length_a   1.000
_cell.length_b   1.000
_cell.length_c   1.000
_cell.angle_alpha   90.00
_cell.angle_beta   90.00
_cell.angle_gamma   90.00
#
_symmetry.space_group_name_H-M   'P 1'
#
loop_
_entity.id
_entity.type
_entity.pdbx_description
1 polymer ?
#
loop_
_entity_poly.entity_id
_entity_poly.type
_entity_poly.pdbx_seq_one_letter_code
_entity_poly.pdbx_strand_id
1 'polypeptide(L)'
;MSRIEKMSILGVRSFGIEDKDKQIITFFSPLTILVGPNGAGKTTIIECLKYICTGDFPPGTKGNTFVHDPKVAQETDVRAQIRLQFRDVNGELIAVQRSMVCTQKSKKTEFKTLEGVITRTKHGEKVSLSSKCAEIDREMISSLGVSKSVLNNVIFCHQEESNWPLSEGKALKQKFDEIFSATRYIKALETLRQVRQTQGQKVKECQTELKYLKQNKEKACEIRDQITSKEAQLTSSKEIVKSYENELDPLKNRLKEIEQNLSKIMRLDNEIKALDSRKKQMEKDNSELEQKMEKVFQGTDEQLNDLYHNHQRTVREKERRLVDCQREVEKLNKESGLLNQEKSDLLVEQGRLQLQEDRHREHVRARDSLIQSLASQLELDGFERGPFSERQIKNFHKLVRERQEREAETASHLMNDYAEKESLKQKQIDEIRDKKTGLGRIIELKSEILTKKQNELKNVKYELQQLEGSSDRILELDQELTKAERELSKAEKSSNVEMLKTEVISLQNEKADLDRTLRKLDQEMEQLNHHTTTRTQMEMLTKDKADKDEQIRKIKSRHSDELTSLLGYFPNKKQLEDWLHSKSKEINQTRDRLARLNKELASAEQNKNHINIEIKRKEEQLSSYEDKLFDVCGSQDFDSDLDRLKEEIEKSSKQRAMLAGATAVYSQFITQLTDENQSCCPVCQRVFQTEAELQEVISDLQSKLRLAPDKLKSTESELKKKEKRRDEMLGLVPVRQSIIDLKEKEIPELRNKLQNVNRDIQRLKNDVEEQETLLGVIMPEEESAKVCLTDVSIMERFQMELKDVERKIAQQAAKLQGLDLDRTVQQVNQEKQEKQHKLDTVSSKIELNRKFIQDQQEQIQYLKSITNELKSEKLQISTNLQRRQQLEEQTVELSTEVQSLYREIKDAKEQVSPLETTLEKFQQEKEELINKKNSSNKIAQDKMNDIKEKVKNIHNYVKDIENYIQDGKDDYKKQKEDELNKVIAQLSECEKHKEKINTDMRIMRQDIDTQKIQERWLQDNLTLRKRNEELKEVEEERKHHLKEMGQMQVLQMKNEHQELEEKIDNVKRNHSLAIGRQKGYEEEIIHFKKELREPQFRDAEEKYREMMIVMRTTELVNKDLDIYYKTLDQAIMKFHSMKMEEINKIIRDLWRSTYRGQDIEYIEIRSDADENVSAADKRRNYNYRVVMLKGDTALDMRGRCSAGQKVIIQTRGLFKREGVPRCGRPPLESSDQEQGLPSLRLAPPS
;
A
#
# COMPACT_ATOMS: atom_id res chain seq x y z
N MET A 1 19.05 -77.61 -11.47
CA MET A 1 18.11 -77.75 -10.33
C MET A 1 18.94 -77.70 -9.07
N SER A 2 18.55 -76.83 -8.13
CA SER A 2 19.17 -76.79 -6.81
C SER A 2 18.93 -78.11 -6.07
N ARG A 3 19.91 -78.59 -5.31
CA ARG A 3 19.79 -79.85 -4.55
C ARG A 3 20.56 -79.78 -3.24
N ILE A 4 19.97 -80.27 -2.16
CA ILE A 4 20.67 -80.47 -0.89
C ILE A 4 21.50 -81.75 -0.97
N GLU A 5 22.75 -81.71 -0.49
CA GLU A 5 23.67 -82.85 -0.58
C GLU A 5 24.00 -83.41 0.79
N LYS A 6 24.37 -82.55 1.74
CA LYS A 6 24.87 -83.00 3.05
C LYS A 6 24.51 -82.01 4.15
N MET A 7 24.07 -82.50 5.30
CA MET A 7 23.84 -81.67 6.49
C MET A 7 24.56 -82.25 7.69
N SER A 8 25.06 -81.37 8.55
CA SER A 8 25.62 -81.69 9.85
C SER A 8 24.83 -80.99 10.94
N ILE A 9 24.51 -81.70 12.01
CA ILE A 9 23.79 -81.18 13.18
C ILE A 9 24.63 -81.49 14.44
N LEU A 10 24.77 -80.50 15.32
CA LEU A 10 25.41 -80.60 16.63
C LEU A 10 24.67 -79.71 17.63
N GLY A 11 24.42 -80.21 18.84
CA GLY A 11 23.86 -79.45 19.96
C GLY A 11 22.41 -78.96 19.79
N VAL A 12 21.62 -79.61 18.93
CA VAL A 12 20.21 -79.24 18.65
C VAL A 12 19.27 -80.31 19.22
N ARG A 13 18.34 -79.94 20.10
CA ARG A 13 17.40 -80.85 20.79
C ARG A 13 18.06 -82.15 21.28
N SER A 14 17.75 -83.30 20.69
CA SER A 14 18.27 -84.62 21.09
C SER A 14 19.67 -84.93 20.55
N PHE A 15 20.22 -84.09 19.67
CA PHE A 15 21.59 -84.25 19.18
C PHE A 15 22.58 -83.74 20.24
N GLY A 16 23.59 -84.57 20.56
CA GLY A 16 24.59 -84.29 21.58
C GLY A 16 25.44 -83.06 21.27
N ILE A 17 26.18 -82.62 22.28
CA ILE A 17 26.93 -81.35 22.28
C ILE A 17 28.42 -81.53 22.00
N GLU A 18 28.96 -82.73 22.17
CA GLU A 18 30.37 -83.02 21.93
C GLU A 18 30.62 -83.27 20.43
N ASP A 19 31.84 -82.97 19.96
CA ASP A 19 32.20 -83.19 18.54
C ASP A 19 32.06 -84.66 18.10
N LYS A 20 32.18 -85.62 19.04
CA LYS A 20 31.94 -87.05 18.80
C LYS A 20 30.46 -87.36 18.49
N ASP A 21 29.54 -86.51 18.95
CA ASP A 21 28.10 -86.68 18.79
C ASP A 21 27.56 -86.02 17.51
N LYS A 22 28.43 -85.33 16.77
CA LYS A 22 28.11 -84.65 15.51
C LYS A 22 27.52 -85.62 14.49
N GLN A 23 26.25 -85.42 14.17
CA GLN A 23 25.55 -86.24 13.18
C GLN A 23 25.66 -85.65 11.79
N ILE A 24 25.98 -86.50 10.82
CA ILE A 24 26.12 -86.14 9.41
C ILE A 24 25.10 -86.94 8.60
N ILE A 25 24.27 -86.23 7.84
CA ILE A 25 23.22 -86.78 7.00
C ILE A 25 23.56 -86.47 5.55
N THR A 26 23.53 -87.49 4.69
CA THR A 26 23.68 -87.32 3.24
C THR A 26 22.32 -87.50 2.57
N PHE A 27 21.94 -86.55 1.72
CA PHE A 27 20.67 -86.56 1.00
C PHE A 27 20.85 -87.16 -0.38
N PHE A 28 20.02 -88.16 -0.70
CA PHE A 28 20.03 -88.87 -1.96
C PHE A 28 18.87 -88.42 -2.85
N SER A 29 19.10 -88.44 -4.16
CA SER A 29 18.09 -88.18 -5.20
C SER A 29 17.64 -89.50 -5.83
N PRO A 30 16.33 -89.70 -6.12
CA PRO A 30 15.21 -88.79 -5.89
C PRO A 30 14.57 -88.91 -4.49
N LEU A 31 14.96 -89.89 -3.67
CA LEU A 31 14.32 -90.18 -2.38
C LEU A 31 15.36 -90.43 -1.28
N THR A 32 15.16 -89.78 -0.13
CA THR A 32 15.88 -90.05 1.12
C THR A 32 14.87 -90.53 2.16
N ILE A 33 15.09 -91.72 2.72
CA ILE A 33 14.20 -92.33 3.73
C ILE A 33 14.86 -92.17 5.11
N LEU A 34 14.17 -91.51 6.04
CA LEU A 34 14.60 -91.36 7.44
C LEU A 34 13.71 -92.22 8.34
N VAL A 35 14.27 -93.31 8.86
CA VAL A 35 13.58 -94.25 9.77
C VAL A 35 14.22 -94.23 11.15
N GLY A 36 13.42 -94.51 12.17
CA GLY A 36 13.86 -94.57 13.56
C GLY A 36 12.68 -94.60 14.52
N PRO A 37 12.89 -94.96 15.80
CA PRO A 37 11.83 -94.96 16.81
C PRO A 37 11.29 -93.55 17.07
N ASN A 38 10.12 -93.45 17.71
CA ASN A 38 9.57 -92.17 18.15
C ASN A 38 10.55 -91.50 19.13
N GLY A 39 10.75 -90.20 18.99
CA GLY A 39 11.77 -89.48 19.79
C GLY A 39 13.20 -89.54 19.25
N ALA A 40 13.49 -90.31 18.19
CA ALA A 40 14.84 -90.40 17.60
C ALA A 40 15.35 -89.13 16.87
N GLY A 41 14.68 -87.98 17.02
CA GLY A 41 15.09 -86.73 16.37
C GLY A 41 14.76 -86.59 14.88
N LYS A 42 13.90 -87.45 14.32
CA LYS A 42 13.50 -87.40 12.89
C LYS A 42 12.92 -86.04 12.50
N THR A 43 11.99 -85.50 13.30
CA THR A 43 11.37 -84.18 13.07
C THR A 43 12.41 -83.07 13.23
N THR A 44 13.32 -83.20 14.20
CA THR A 44 14.43 -82.26 14.42
C THR A 44 15.32 -82.07 13.19
N ILE A 45 15.52 -83.12 12.38
CA ILE A 45 16.28 -83.03 11.11
C ILE A 45 15.59 -82.06 10.14
N ILE A 46 14.27 -82.13 10.01
CA ILE A 46 13.48 -81.26 9.13
C ILE A 46 13.44 -79.83 9.69
N GLU A 47 13.34 -79.69 11.01
CA GLU A 47 13.44 -78.38 11.68
C GLU A 47 14.81 -77.71 11.45
N CYS A 48 15.90 -78.49 11.47
CA CYS A 48 17.24 -77.97 11.16
C CYS A 48 17.33 -77.49 9.71
N LEU A 49 16.73 -78.23 8.76
CA LEU A 49 16.63 -77.81 7.35
C LEU A 49 15.81 -76.53 7.19
N LYS A 50 14.68 -76.41 7.91
CA LYS A 50 13.88 -75.18 7.96
C LYS A 50 14.73 -74.01 8.46
N TYR A 51 15.31 -74.15 9.65
CA TYR A 51 16.09 -73.09 10.30
C TYR A 51 17.31 -72.64 9.47
N ILE A 52 18.08 -73.56 8.89
CA ILE A 52 19.26 -73.17 8.10
C ILE A 52 18.90 -72.44 6.81
N CYS A 53 17.76 -72.80 6.20
CA CYS A 53 17.31 -72.22 4.94
C CYS A 53 16.54 -70.90 5.12
N THR A 54 15.78 -70.72 6.20
CA THR A 54 14.87 -69.57 6.36
C THR A 54 15.13 -68.71 7.60
N GLY A 55 15.94 -69.19 8.53
CA GLY A 55 16.20 -68.55 9.82
C GLY A 55 15.06 -68.72 10.84
N ASP A 56 13.95 -69.36 10.46
CA ASP A 56 12.77 -69.46 11.32
C ASP A 56 12.80 -70.72 12.19
N PHE A 57 12.37 -70.56 13.44
CA PHE A 57 12.25 -71.67 14.38
C PHE A 57 10.96 -72.50 14.15
N PRO A 58 10.91 -73.73 14.65
CA PRO A 58 9.68 -74.52 14.69
C PRO A 58 8.55 -73.82 15.46
N PRO A 59 7.27 -74.02 15.07
CA PRO A 59 6.13 -73.45 15.79
C PRO A 59 6.11 -73.87 17.26
N GLY A 60 5.70 -72.96 18.14
CA GLY A 60 5.65 -73.21 19.60
C GLY A 60 7.01 -73.21 20.31
N THR A 61 8.13 -73.02 19.59
CA THR A 61 9.47 -72.95 20.18
C THR A 61 10.04 -71.53 20.25
N LYS A 62 10.81 -71.25 21.31
CA LYS A 62 11.68 -70.07 21.42
C LYS A 62 13.11 -70.57 21.22
N GLY A 63 14.04 -69.74 20.74
CA GLY A 63 15.40 -70.20 20.37
C GLY A 63 16.13 -71.02 21.46
N ASN A 64 15.82 -70.78 22.74
CA ASN A 64 16.35 -71.55 23.87
C ASN A 64 15.87 -73.00 23.97
N THR A 65 14.69 -73.36 23.43
CA THR A 65 14.17 -74.74 23.43
C THR A 65 14.57 -75.54 22.18
N PHE A 66 15.21 -74.88 21.21
CA PHE A 66 15.74 -75.52 20.00
C PHE A 66 17.17 -76.04 20.21
N VAL A 67 17.98 -75.31 20.98
CA VAL A 67 19.31 -75.75 21.44
C VAL A 67 19.15 -76.84 22.48
N HIS A 68 20.09 -77.81 22.52
CA HIS A 68 20.15 -78.83 23.57
C HIS A 68 20.20 -78.14 24.95
N ASP A 69 19.38 -78.59 25.89
CA ASP A 69 19.19 -77.88 27.16
C ASP A 69 20.50 -77.93 28.00
N PRO A 70 21.08 -76.79 28.40
CA PRO A 70 22.29 -76.75 29.22
C PRO A 70 22.16 -77.51 30.55
N LYS A 71 20.95 -77.60 31.11
CA LYS A 71 20.68 -78.36 32.33
C LYS A 71 20.82 -79.87 32.11
N VAL A 72 20.47 -80.36 30.93
CA VAL A 72 20.59 -81.78 30.55
C VAL A 72 22.04 -82.12 30.23
N ALA A 73 22.76 -81.18 29.60
CA ALA A 73 24.19 -81.31 29.31
C ALA A 73 25.11 -81.15 30.54
N GLN A 74 24.60 -80.65 31.67
CA GLN A 74 25.40 -80.26 32.85
C GLN A 74 26.49 -79.21 32.54
N GLU A 75 26.25 -78.33 31.56
CA GLU A 75 27.17 -77.27 31.16
C GLU A 75 26.55 -75.88 31.37
N THR A 76 27.38 -74.86 31.55
CA THR A 76 26.91 -73.46 31.68
C THR A 76 26.48 -72.86 30.34
N ASP A 77 27.14 -73.27 29.25
CA ASP A 77 26.92 -72.76 27.90
C ASP A 77 26.90 -73.90 26.89
N VAL A 78 25.77 -74.11 26.21
CA VAL A 78 25.66 -75.08 25.11
C VAL A 78 25.71 -74.38 23.77
N ARG A 79 26.62 -74.83 22.90
CA ARG A 79 26.72 -74.35 21.50
C ARG A 79 26.06 -75.34 20.56
N ALA A 80 25.15 -74.85 19.72
CA ALA A 80 24.60 -75.63 18.61
C ALA A 80 25.12 -75.12 17.27
N GLN A 81 25.31 -76.05 16.34
CA GLN A 81 25.78 -75.75 14.99
C GLN A 81 25.03 -76.60 13.98
N ILE A 82 24.53 -75.95 12.93
CA ILE A 82 23.93 -76.60 11.77
C ILE A 82 24.75 -76.17 10.56
N ARG A 83 25.20 -77.14 9.76
CA ARG A 83 25.91 -76.90 8.49
C ARG A 83 25.20 -77.62 7.35
N LEU A 84 24.84 -76.91 6.28
CA LEU A 84 24.19 -77.46 5.10
C LEU A 84 25.05 -77.20 3.87
N GLN A 85 25.30 -78.25 3.10
CA GLN A 85 25.94 -78.22 1.81
C GLN A 85 24.89 -78.53 0.73
N PHE A 86 24.79 -77.68 -0.26
CA PHE A 86 23.85 -77.80 -1.37
C PHE A 86 24.45 -77.24 -2.67
N ARG A 87 23.82 -77.55 -3.80
CA ARG A 87 24.09 -76.90 -5.08
C ARG A 87 23.06 -75.84 -5.38
N ASP A 88 23.52 -74.68 -5.82
CA ASP A 88 22.68 -73.55 -6.19
C ASP A 88 21.93 -73.78 -7.51
N VAL A 89 21.17 -72.77 -7.95
CA VAL A 89 20.47 -72.79 -9.25
C VAL A 89 21.40 -72.98 -10.46
N ASN A 90 22.66 -72.56 -10.34
CA ASN A 90 23.68 -72.64 -11.38
C ASN A 90 24.51 -73.94 -11.31
N GLY A 91 24.32 -74.77 -10.28
CA GLY A 91 25.04 -76.03 -10.06
C GLY A 91 26.33 -75.91 -9.23
N GLU A 92 26.65 -74.71 -8.73
CA GLU A 92 27.81 -74.42 -7.88
C GLU A 92 27.60 -74.93 -6.46
N LEU A 93 28.69 -75.36 -5.82
CA LEU A 93 28.65 -75.93 -4.48
C LEU A 93 28.73 -74.83 -3.41
N ILE A 94 27.69 -74.73 -2.59
CA ILE A 94 27.58 -73.78 -1.49
C ILE A 94 27.48 -74.54 -0.17
N ALA A 95 28.23 -74.09 0.85
CA ALA A 95 28.13 -74.58 2.21
C ALA A 95 27.78 -73.43 3.15
N VAL A 96 26.70 -73.59 3.91
CA VAL A 96 26.22 -72.60 4.88
C VAL A 96 26.29 -73.17 6.28
N GLN A 97 26.66 -72.34 7.23
CA GLN A 97 26.75 -72.69 8.64
C GLN A 97 26.01 -71.65 9.47
N ARG A 98 25.13 -72.11 10.36
CA ARG A 98 24.54 -71.30 11.43
C ARG A 98 24.96 -71.84 12.78
N SER A 99 25.34 -70.95 13.68
CA SER A 99 25.75 -71.26 15.03
C SER A 99 24.91 -70.49 16.03
N MET A 100 24.59 -71.13 17.14
CA MET A 100 23.77 -70.56 18.21
C MET A 100 24.30 -71.02 19.57
N VAL A 101 24.04 -70.24 20.61
CA VAL A 101 24.48 -70.54 21.97
C VAL A 101 23.34 -70.31 22.95
N CYS A 102 23.22 -71.23 23.90
CA CYS A 102 22.23 -71.19 24.98
C CYS A 102 22.98 -71.23 26.32
N THR A 103 22.82 -70.19 27.13
CA THR A 103 23.53 -69.97 28.40
C THR A 103 22.57 -70.12 29.56
N GLN A 104 22.91 -70.94 30.56
CA GLN A 104 22.11 -71.08 31.78
C GLN A 104 22.56 -70.07 32.84
N LYS A 105 21.72 -69.05 33.13
CA LYS A 105 21.96 -68.07 34.21
C LYS A 105 20.98 -68.29 35.36
N SER A 106 21.46 -68.58 36.58
CA SER A 106 20.67 -68.73 37.81
C SER A 106 19.28 -69.40 37.63
N LYS A 107 18.20 -68.64 37.38
CA LYS A 107 16.83 -69.14 37.13
C LYS A 107 16.35 -69.14 35.66
N LYS A 108 17.06 -68.53 34.70
CA LYS A 108 16.61 -68.32 33.31
C LYS A 108 17.68 -68.69 32.28
N THR A 109 17.25 -69.32 31.19
CA THR A 109 18.12 -69.67 30.06
C THR A 109 18.11 -68.55 29.02
N GLU A 110 19.28 -68.02 28.65
CA GLU A 110 19.47 -66.98 27.64
C GLU A 110 19.92 -67.61 26.31
N PHE A 111 19.33 -67.16 25.20
CA PHE A 111 19.66 -67.65 23.86
C PHE A 111 20.26 -66.53 23.01
N LYS A 112 21.32 -66.85 22.26
CA LYS A 112 21.94 -65.94 21.28
C LYS A 112 22.24 -66.68 19.98
N THR A 113 21.96 -66.05 18.84
CA THR A 113 22.41 -66.52 17.53
C THR A 113 23.75 -65.86 17.19
N LEU A 114 24.73 -66.64 16.74
CA LEU A 114 26.05 -66.16 16.35
C LEU A 114 26.08 -65.83 14.85
N GLU A 115 27.14 -65.17 14.38
CA GLU A 115 27.32 -64.93 12.94
C GLU A 115 27.36 -66.25 12.17
N GLY A 116 26.66 -66.29 11.04
CA GLY A 116 26.70 -67.44 10.16
C GLY A 116 27.77 -67.26 9.09
N VAL A 117 28.20 -68.38 8.52
CA VAL A 117 29.27 -68.41 7.51
C VAL A 117 28.72 -69.05 6.25
N ILE A 118 28.91 -68.38 5.11
CA ILE A 118 28.62 -68.93 3.78
C ILE A 118 29.94 -69.14 3.04
N THR A 119 30.15 -70.33 2.53
CA THR A 119 31.32 -70.69 1.73
C THR A 119 30.88 -71.05 0.31
N ARG A 120 31.46 -70.38 -0.68
CA ARG A 120 31.24 -70.64 -2.10
C ARG A 120 32.52 -71.18 -2.73
N THR A 121 32.39 -72.12 -3.67
CA THR A 121 33.52 -72.64 -4.43
C THR A 121 33.59 -71.91 -5.77
N LYS A 122 34.44 -70.88 -5.89
CA LYS A 122 34.66 -70.13 -7.15
C LYS A 122 36.02 -70.50 -7.72
N HIS A 123 36.08 -70.94 -8.97
CA HIS A 123 37.32 -71.32 -9.67
C HIS A 123 38.20 -72.35 -8.93
N GLY A 124 37.60 -73.25 -8.14
CA GLY A 124 38.34 -74.26 -7.37
C GLY A 124 38.83 -73.79 -5.99
N GLU A 125 38.72 -72.49 -5.67
CA GLU A 125 39.02 -71.95 -4.35
C GLU A 125 37.75 -71.73 -3.51
N LYS A 126 37.87 -71.99 -2.20
CA LYS A 126 36.79 -71.80 -1.24
C LYS A 126 36.85 -70.38 -0.68
N VAL A 127 35.86 -69.56 -1.03
CA VAL A 127 35.70 -68.20 -0.49
C VAL A 127 34.63 -68.23 0.60
N SER A 128 35.03 -67.97 1.85
CA SER A 128 34.12 -67.89 3.01
C SER A 128 33.81 -66.44 3.37
N LEU A 129 32.53 -66.10 3.46
CA LEU A 129 32.02 -64.81 3.89
C LEU A 129 31.29 -64.98 5.24
N SER A 130 31.72 -64.26 6.28
CA SER A 130 30.93 -64.10 7.50
C SER A 130 29.88 -63.03 7.23
N SER A 131 28.61 -63.30 7.54
CA SER A 131 27.52 -62.38 7.25
C SER A 131 26.47 -62.40 8.35
N LYS A 132 25.73 -61.30 8.47
CA LYS A 132 24.62 -61.22 9.43
C LYS A 132 23.53 -62.22 9.03
N CYS A 133 22.83 -62.79 10.01
CA CYS A 133 21.81 -63.83 9.76
C CYS A 133 20.76 -63.44 8.71
N ALA A 134 20.35 -62.16 8.66
CA ALA A 134 19.37 -61.65 7.69
C ALA A 134 19.92 -61.53 6.24
N GLU A 135 21.24 -61.44 6.07
CA GLU A 135 21.89 -61.49 4.75
C GLU A 135 21.99 -62.93 4.27
N ILE A 136 22.29 -63.86 5.18
CA ILE A 136 22.29 -65.30 4.92
C ILE A 136 20.91 -65.79 4.48
N ASP A 137 19.84 -65.34 5.13
CA ASP A 137 18.46 -65.67 4.72
C ASP A 137 18.19 -65.25 3.27
N ARG A 138 18.57 -64.02 2.89
CA ARG A 138 18.39 -63.49 1.53
C ARG A 138 19.23 -64.25 0.51
N GLU A 139 20.47 -64.56 0.85
CA GLU A 139 21.37 -65.32 0.00
C GLU A 139 20.91 -66.78 -0.20
N MET A 140 20.38 -67.41 0.85
CA MET A 140 19.80 -68.76 0.80
C MET A 140 18.58 -68.83 -0.12
N ILE A 141 17.66 -67.86 -0.01
CA ILE A 141 16.47 -67.76 -0.88
C ILE A 141 16.87 -67.61 -2.35
N SER A 142 17.85 -66.73 -2.62
CA SER A 142 18.38 -66.50 -3.98
C SER A 142 19.08 -67.75 -4.54
N SER A 143 19.92 -68.40 -3.74
CA SER A 143 20.74 -69.54 -4.17
C SER A 143 19.94 -70.82 -4.37
N LEU A 144 18.93 -71.07 -3.53
CA LEU A 144 18.01 -72.20 -3.70
C LEU A 144 16.97 -71.95 -4.80
N GLY A 145 16.70 -70.68 -5.14
CA GLY A 145 15.74 -70.29 -6.17
C GLY A 145 14.28 -70.43 -5.73
N VAL A 146 14.01 -70.41 -4.42
CA VAL A 146 12.69 -70.64 -3.84
C VAL A 146 12.41 -69.59 -2.77
N SER A 147 11.20 -69.01 -2.77
CA SER A 147 10.82 -67.97 -1.80
C SER A 147 10.80 -68.49 -0.35
N LYS A 148 11.06 -67.60 0.63
CA LYS A 148 11.00 -67.94 2.07
C LYS A 148 9.67 -68.58 2.45
N SER A 149 8.56 -68.05 1.94
CA SER A 149 7.21 -68.56 2.20
C SER A 149 7.01 -69.99 1.70
N VAL A 150 7.58 -70.34 0.53
CA VAL A 150 7.52 -71.70 -0.01
C VAL A 150 8.43 -72.64 0.78
N LEU A 151 9.65 -72.21 1.16
CA LEU A 151 10.52 -73.02 2.01
C LEU A 151 9.87 -73.33 3.38
N ASN A 152 9.19 -72.37 3.99
CA ASN A 152 8.56 -72.54 5.30
C ASN A 152 7.21 -73.25 5.28
N ASN A 153 6.32 -72.88 4.37
CA ASN A 153 4.93 -73.35 4.39
C ASN A 153 4.73 -74.60 3.53
N VAL A 154 5.66 -74.92 2.63
CA VAL A 154 5.49 -75.97 1.62
C VAL A 154 6.60 -77.03 1.67
N ILE A 155 7.88 -76.65 1.59
CA ILE A 155 9.00 -77.61 1.46
C ILE A 155 9.40 -78.18 2.82
N PHE A 156 9.66 -77.32 3.80
CA PHE A 156 10.00 -77.69 5.18
C PHE A 156 8.86 -77.31 6.14
N CYS A 157 7.63 -77.61 5.72
CA CYS A 157 6.44 -77.42 6.55
C CYS A 157 6.56 -78.27 7.83
N HIS A 158 6.28 -77.66 8.98
CA HIS A 158 6.35 -78.36 10.25
C HIS A 158 5.20 -79.37 10.37
N GLN A 159 5.45 -80.49 11.04
CA GLN A 159 4.46 -81.57 11.18
C GLN A 159 3.12 -81.07 11.77
N GLU A 160 3.18 -80.20 12.78
CA GLU A 160 1.99 -79.60 13.41
C GLU A 160 1.27 -78.57 12.53
N GLU A 161 1.96 -77.98 11.54
CA GLU A 161 1.41 -76.97 10.63
C GLU A 161 0.97 -77.55 9.28
N SER A 162 1.22 -78.84 9.02
CA SER A 162 0.92 -79.52 7.75
C SER A 162 -0.56 -79.44 7.32
N ASN A 163 -1.47 -79.12 8.25
CA ASN A 163 -2.91 -79.01 8.02
C ASN A 163 -3.35 -77.62 7.57
N TRP A 164 -2.42 -76.67 7.38
CA TRP A 164 -2.75 -75.29 7.03
C TRP A 164 -3.64 -75.11 5.78
N PRO A 165 -3.64 -75.98 4.75
CA PRO A 165 -4.58 -75.85 3.62
C PRO A 165 -6.05 -76.01 4.03
N LEU A 166 -6.33 -76.64 5.17
CA LEU A 166 -7.68 -76.83 5.72
C LEU A 166 -8.00 -75.83 6.86
N SER A 167 -7.19 -74.79 7.00
CA SER A 167 -7.37 -73.74 8.02
C SER A 167 -8.49 -72.75 7.64
N GLU A 168 -8.81 -71.84 8.56
CA GLU A 168 -9.81 -70.78 8.35
C GLU A 168 -9.40 -69.84 7.22
N GLY A 169 -10.40 -69.31 6.49
CA GLY A 169 -10.15 -68.53 5.27
C GLY A 169 -9.22 -67.33 5.45
N LYS A 170 -9.18 -66.71 6.63
CA LYS A 170 -8.22 -65.63 6.95
C LYS A 170 -6.76 -66.13 7.03
N ALA A 171 -6.53 -67.24 7.73
CA ALA A 171 -5.20 -67.84 7.86
C ALA A 171 -4.72 -68.42 6.52
N LEU A 172 -5.65 -69.05 5.78
CA LEU A 172 -5.40 -69.59 4.45
C LEU A 172 -5.04 -68.49 3.44
N LYS A 173 -5.80 -67.38 3.44
CA LYS A 173 -5.51 -66.18 2.64
C LYS A 173 -4.10 -65.66 2.90
N GLN A 174 -3.75 -65.49 4.16
CA GLN A 174 -2.44 -64.96 4.53
C GLN A 174 -1.31 -65.84 3.99
N LYS A 175 -1.43 -67.17 4.10
CA LYS A 175 -0.45 -68.12 3.54
C LYS A 175 -0.38 -68.05 2.01
N PHE A 176 -1.51 -67.89 1.31
CA PHE A 176 -1.53 -67.70 -0.15
C PHE A 176 -0.93 -66.36 -0.59
N ASP A 177 -1.25 -65.25 0.08
CA ASP A 177 -0.68 -63.93 -0.21
C ASP A 177 0.85 -63.92 0.00
N GLU A 178 1.33 -64.64 1.03
CA GLU A 178 2.75 -64.86 1.29
C GLU A 178 3.43 -65.76 0.25
N ILE A 179 2.75 -66.80 -0.25
CA ILE A 179 3.26 -67.72 -1.28
C ILE A 179 3.32 -67.02 -2.65
N PHE A 180 2.28 -66.28 -3.05
CA PHE A 180 2.22 -65.53 -4.31
C PHE A 180 2.98 -64.20 -4.30
N SER A 181 3.55 -63.81 -3.15
CA SER A 181 4.28 -62.55 -2.98
C SER A 181 3.44 -61.29 -3.31
N ALA A 182 2.11 -61.38 -3.24
CA ALA A 182 1.18 -60.28 -3.52
C ALA A 182 1.16 -59.20 -2.42
N THR A 183 1.74 -59.49 -1.25
CA THR A 183 1.81 -58.59 -0.08
C THR A 183 2.46 -57.24 -0.38
N ARG A 184 3.40 -57.16 -1.34
CA ARG A 184 4.03 -55.89 -1.74
C ARG A 184 3.04 -54.96 -2.46
N TYR A 185 2.26 -55.50 -3.39
CA TYR A 185 1.27 -54.73 -4.13
C TYR A 185 0.07 -54.35 -3.26
N ILE A 186 -0.31 -55.20 -2.30
CA ILE A 186 -1.32 -54.88 -1.30
C ILE A 186 -0.88 -53.70 -0.41
N LYS A 187 0.40 -53.64 -0.01
CA LYS A 187 0.94 -52.48 0.72
C LYS A 187 0.92 -51.21 -0.14
N ALA A 188 1.24 -51.31 -1.43
CA ALA A 188 1.18 -50.19 -2.36
C ALA A 188 -0.27 -49.64 -2.49
N LEU A 189 -1.28 -50.52 -2.58
CA LEU A 189 -2.69 -50.11 -2.57
C LEU A 189 -3.08 -49.37 -1.28
N GLU A 190 -2.63 -49.84 -0.11
CA GLU A 190 -2.91 -49.17 1.16
C GLU A 190 -2.26 -47.78 1.20
N THR A 191 -1.02 -47.64 0.72
CA THR A 191 -0.36 -46.32 0.63
C THR A 191 -1.07 -45.38 -0.35
N LEU A 192 -1.50 -45.86 -1.52
CA LEU A 192 -2.28 -45.06 -2.47
C LEU A 192 -3.60 -44.58 -1.85
N ARG A 193 -4.27 -45.43 -1.08
CA ARG A 193 -5.51 -45.09 -0.37
C ARG A 193 -5.28 -44.02 0.70
N GLN A 194 -4.25 -44.17 1.53
CA GLN A 194 -3.90 -43.18 2.56
C GLN A 194 -3.59 -41.82 1.94
N VAL A 195 -2.76 -41.79 0.88
CA VAL A 195 -2.43 -40.55 0.16
C VAL A 195 -3.70 -39.92 -0.44
N ARG A 196 -4.59 -40.70 -1.07
CA ARG A 196 -5.87 -40.20 -1.60
C ARG A 196 -6.74 -39.59 -0.49
N GLN A 197 -6.79 -40.19 0.69
CA GLN A 197 -7.58 -39.68 1.81
C GLN A 197 -7.02 -38.35 2.34
N THR A 198 -5.69 -38.26 2.52
CA THR A 198 -5.03 -37.02 2.94
C THR A 198 -5.20 -35.90 1.91
N GLN A 199 -5.01 -36.20 0.62
CA GLN A 199 -5.20 -35.21 -0.45
C GLN A 199 -6.68 -34.82 -0.59
N GLY A 200 -7.62 -35.75 -0.38
CA GLY A 200 -9.05 -35.45 -0.36
C GLY A 200 -9.46 -34.52 0.77
N GLN A 201 -8.83 -34.63 1.94
CA GLN A 201 -9.01 -33.70 3.05
C GLN A 201 -8.46 -32.31 2.72
N LYS A 202 -7.27 -32.22 2.13
CA LYS A 202 -6.69 -30.96 1.64
C LYS A 202 -7.60 -30.26 0.62
N VAL A 203 -8.21 -30.99 -0.31
CA VAL A 203 -9.18 -30.40 -1.25
C VAL A 203 -10.35 -29.73 -0.53
N LYS A 204 -10.88 -30.34 0.56
CA LYS A 204 -11.96 -29.74 1.37
C LYS A 204 -11.51 -28.49 2.12
N GLU A 205 -10.30 -28.49 2.64
CA GLU A 205 -9.69 -27.33 3.31
C GLU A 205 -9.52 -26.18 2.31
N CYS A 206 -8.88 -26.43 1.17
CA CYS A 206 -8.72 -25.45 0.09
C CYS A 206 -10.08 -24.94 -0.43
N GLN A 207 -11.10 -25.80 -0.54
CA GLN A 207 -12.46 -25.36 -0.94
C GLN A 207 -13.09 -24.40 0.07
N THR A 208 -12.85 -24.60 1.35
CA THR A 208 -13.38 -23.72 2.41
C THR A 208 -12.66 -22.37 2.37
N GLU A 209 -11.34 -22.39 2.26
CA GLU A 209 -10.51 -21.18 2.14
C GLU A 209 -10.82 -20.39 0.86
N LEU A 210 -11.06 -21.08 -0.27
CA LEU A 210 -11.50 -20.46 -1.52
C LEU A 210 -12.81 -19.70 -1.40
N LYS A 211 -13.76 -20.14 -0.57
CA LYS A 211 -15.01 -19.40 -0.34
C LYS A 211 -14.74 -18.06 0.32
N TYR A 212 -13.86 -18.03 1.31
CA TYR A 212 -13.45 -16.80 2.00
C TYR A 212 -12.66 -15.88 1.07
N LEU A 213 -11.66 -16.43 0.36
CA LEU A 213 -10.87 -15.67 -0.62
C LEU A 213 -11.73 -15.13 -1.77
N LYS A 214 -12.79 -15.85 -2.17
CA LYS A 214 -13.75 -15.38 -3.17
C LYS A 214 -14.51 -14.15 -2.68
N GLN A 215 -15.00 -14.15 -1.43
CA GLN A 215 -15.66 -12.99 -0.84
C GLN A 215 -14.71 -11.78 -0.76
N ASN A 216 -13.46 -12.01 -0.36
CA ASN A 216 -12.44 -10.95 -0.33
C ASN A 216 -12.13 -10.42 -1.74
N LYS A 217 -12.09 -11.30 -2.75
CA LYS A 217 -11.91 -10.91 -4.15
C LYS A 217 -13.10 -10.04 -4.63
N GLU A 218 -14.33 -10.49 -4.39
CA GLU A 218 -15.54 -9.76 -4.78
C GLU A 218 -15.60 -8.38 -4.13
N LYS A 219 -15.33 -8.30 -2.82
CA LYS A 219 -15.26 -7.03 -2.10
C LYS A 219 -14.12 -6.12 -2.61
N ALA A 220 -12.94 -6.67 -2.89
CA ALA A 220 -11.84 -5.91 -3.48
C ALA A 220 -12.18 -5.39 -4.90
N CYS A 221 -12.99 -6.11 -5.67
CA CYS A 221 -13.51 -5.68 -6.96
C CYS A 221 -14.52 -4.54 -6.80
N GLU A 222 -15.48 -4.69 -5.88
CA GLU A 222 -16.46 -3.63 -5.57
C GLU A 222 -15.78 -2.33 -5.14
N ILE A 223 -14.76 -2.40 -4.29
CA ILE A 223 -13.97 -1.23 -3.88
C ILE A 223 -13.25 -0.60 -5.08
N ARG A 224 -12.68 -1.42 -5.98
CA ARG A 224 -12.05 -0.94 -7.24
C ARG A 224 -13.06 -0.23 -8.15
N ASP A 225 -14.26 -0.78 -8.29
CA ASP A 225 -15.33 -0.19 -9.10
C ASP A 225 -15.82 1.12 -8.48
N GLN A 226 -15.93 1.19 -7.16
CA GLN A 226 -16.23 2.43 -6.43
C GLN A 226 -15.15 3.49 -6.63
N ILE A 227 -13.86 3.13 -6.55
CA ILE A 227 -12.75 4.05 -6.85
C ILE A 227 -12.88 4.58 -8.28
N THR A 228 -13.09 3.69 -9.26
CA THR A 228 -13.18 4.08 -10.68
C THR A 228 -14.38 5.00 -10.93
N SER A 229 -15.53 4.70 -10.33
CA SER A 229 -16.74 5.54 -10.39
C SER A 229 -16.51 6.92 -9.77
N LYS A 230 -15.87 6.98 -8.59
CA LYS A 230 -15.55 8.25 -7.92
C LYS A 230 -14.48 9.05 -8.65
N GLU A 231 -13.49 8.40 -9.26
CA GLU A 231 -12.48 9.04 -10.11
C GLU A 231 -13.12 9.64 -11.38
N ALA A 232 -14.09 8.97 -11.99
CA ALA A 232 -14.87 9.53 -13.09
C ALA A 232 -15.70 10.75 -12.65
N GLN A 233 -16.38 10.67 -11.50
CA GLN A 233 -17.12 11.81 -10.91
C GLN A 233 -16.18 12.99 -10.58
N LEU A 234 -15.01 12.71 -10.02
CA LEU A 234 -13.98 13.71 -9.74
C LEU A 234 -13.52 14.42 -11.02
N THR A 235 -13.32 13.65 -12.11
CA THR A 235 -12.88 14.20 -13.40
C THR A 235 -13.96 15.12 -13.99
N SER A 236 -15.23 14.70 -13.97
CA SER A 236 -16.35 15.55 -14.41
C SER A 236 -16.49 16.81 -13.56
N SER A 237 -16.28 16.71 -12.23
CA SER A 237 -16.31 17.87 -11.34
C SER A 237 -15.14 18.83 -11.61
N LYS A 238 -13.95 18.31 -11.93
CA LYS A 238 -12.78 19.12 -12.32
C LYS A 238 -13.03 19.88 -13.62
N GLU A 239 -13.69 19.27 -14.60
CA GLU A 239 -14.10 19.94 -15.84
C GLU A 239 -15.11 21.07 -15.58
N ILE A 240 -16.09 20.84 -14.69
CA ILE A 240 -17.07 21.86 -14.27
C ILE A 240 -16.41 23.02 -13.52
N VAL A 241 -15.45 22.75 -12.63
CA VAL A 241 -14.67 23.81 -11.96
C VAL A 241 -13.92 24.65 -12.99
N LYS A 242 -13.26 23.99 -13.95
CA LYS A 242 -12.53 24.65 -15.01
C LYS A 242 -13.42 25.48 -15.95
N SER A 243 -14.66 25.03 -16.22
CA SER A 243 -15.62 25.84 -16.98
C SER A 243 -16.03 27.11 -16.22
N TYR A 244 -16.26 27.02 -14.90
CA TYR A 244 -16.55 28.21 -14.09
C TYR A 244 -15.36 29.17 -13.95
N GLU A 245 -14.13 28.65 -13.88
CA GLU A 245 -12.91 29.48 -13.92
C GLU A 245 -12.81 30.25 -15.25
N ASN A 246 -13.05 29.56 -16.38
CA ASN A 246 -13.05 30.17 -17.71
C ASN A 246 -14.18 31.20 -17.90
N GLU A 247 -15.32 31.06 -17.22
CA GLU A 247 -16.41 32.05 -17.21
C GLU A 247 -16.10 33.26 -16.32
N LEU A 248 -15.36 33.06 -15.21
CA LEU A 248 -15.04 34.13 -14.26
C LEU A 248 -14.02 35.14 -14.78
N ASP A 249 -13.02 34.71 -15.54
CA ASP A 249 -11.95 35.58 -16.05
C ASP A 249 -12.44 36.71 -16.97
N PRO A 250 -13.26 36.47 -18.01
CA PRO A 250 -13.78 37.55 -18.86
C PRO A 250 -14.71 38.49 -18.08
N LEU A 251 -15.51 37.98 -17.13
CA LEU A 251 -16.38 38.80 -16.29
C LEU A 251 -15.58 39.73 -15.35
N LYS A 252 -14.51 39.21 -14.71
CA LYS A 252 -13.60 40.03 -13.88
C LYS A 252 -12.88 41.09 -14.69
N ASN A 253 -12.41 40.76 -15.90
CA ASN A 253 -11.75 41.73 -16.78
C ASN A 253 -12.72 42.84 -17.20
N ARG A 254 -13.97 42.50 -17.51
CA ARG A 254 -15.01 43.48 -17.85
C ARG A 254 -15.40 44.38 -16.68
N LEU A 255 -15.51 43.82 -15.46
CA LEU A 255 -15.74 44.62 -14.24
C LEU A 255 -14.60 45.63 -14.02
N LYS A 256 -13.35 45.20 -14.21
CA LYS A 256 -12.15 46.04 -14.04
C LYS A 256 -12.09 47.20 -15.04
N GLU A 257 -12.52 46.98 -16.29
CA GLU A 257 -12.70 48.06 -17.28
C GLU A 257 -13.74 49.08 -16.84
N ILE A 258 -14.89 48.63 -16.32
CA ILE A 258 -15.97 49.51 -15.87
C ILE A 258 -15.53 50.32 -14.64
N GLU A 259 -14.83 49.72 -13.67
CA GLU A 259 -14.26 50.43 -12.52
C GLU A 259 -13.25 51.51 -12.95
N GLN A 260 -12.38 51.22 -13.92
CA GLN A 260 -11.44 52.21 -14.46
C GLN A 260 -12.18 53.38 -15.12
N ASN A 261 -13.24 53.13 -15.87
CA ASN A 261 -14.04 54.17 -16.50
C ASN A 261 -14.84 55.00 -15.48
N LEU A 262 -15.42 54.37 -14.45
CA LEU A 262 -16.08 55.08 -13.34
C LEU A 262 -15.09 55.97 -12.56
N SER A 263 -13.84 55.53 -12.40
CA SER A 263 -12.80 56.35 -11.75
C SER A 263 -12.41 57.58 -12.58
N LYS A 264 -12.41 57.49 -13.92
CA LYS A 264 -12.19 58.64 -14.82
C LYS A 264 -13.34 59.64 -14.73
N ILE A 265 -14.58 59.16 -14.67
CA ILE A 265 -15.78 60.01 -14.50
C ILE A 265 -15.71 60.80 -13.17
N MET A 266 -15.28 60.16 -12.08
CA MET A 266 -15.10 60.84 -10.79
C MET A 266 -14.05 61.97 -10.84
N ARG A 267 -12.99 61.83 -11.65
CA ARG A 267 -11.98 62.89 -11.82
C ARG A 267 -12.56 64.09 -12.58
N LEU A 268 -13.25 63.83 -13.69
CA LEU A 268 -13.90 64.87 -14.49
C LEU A 268 -14.98 65.64 -13.69
N ASP A 269 -15.75 64.95 -12.83
CA ASP A 269 -16.73 65.61 -11.95
C ASP A 269 -16.07 66.56 -10.93
N ASN A 270 -14.90 66.19 -10.39
CA ASN A 270 -14.16 67.03 -9.46
C ASN A 270 -13.53 68.25 -10.17
N GLU A 271 -13.04 68.09 -11.39
CA GLU A 271 -12.49 69.18 -12.21
C GLU A 271 -13.58 70.20 -12.60
N ILE A 272 -14.78 69.74 -12.95
CA ILE A 272 -15.92 70.62 -13.23
C ILE A 272 -16.32 71.45 -12.00
N LYS A 273 -16.32 70.85 -10.79
CA LYS A 273 -16.62 71.58 -9.54
C LYS A 273 -15.57 72.65 -9.23
N ALA A 274 -14.30 72.40 -9.54
CA ALA A 274 -13.22 73.36 -9.35
C ALA A 274 -13.32 74.55 -10.34
N LEU A 275 -13.73 74.30 -11.59
CA LEU A 275 -13.97 75.36 -12.56
C LEU A 275 -15.18 76.23 -12.18
N ASP A 276 -16.23 75.64 -11.60
CA ASP A 276 -17.45 76.33 -11.16
C ASP A 276 -17.18 77.29 -9.97
N SER A 277 -16.29 76.92 -9.06
CA SER A 277 -15.87 77.78 -7.95
C SER A 277 -14.98 78.94 -8.42
N ARG A 278 -14.08 78.70 -9.37
CA ARG A 278 -13.22 79.72 -9.99
C ARG A 278 -14.04 80.79 -10.72
N LYS A 279 -15.07 80.37 -11.47
CA LYS A 279 -16.00 81.29 -12.14
C LYS A 279 -16.68 82.26 -11.15
N LYS A 280 -17.21 81.73 -10.04
CA LYS A 280 -17.89 82.55 -9.01
C LYS A 280 -16.98 83.59 -8.36
N GLN A 281 -15.69 83.29 -8.20
CA GLN A 281 -14.72 84.24 -7.67
C GLN A 281 -14.44 85.38 -8.66
N MET A 282 -14.27 85.07 -9.95
CA MET A 282 -14.02 86.09 -10.98
C MET A 282 -15.22 87.03 -11.20
N GLU A 283 -16.46 86.53 -11.07
CA GLU A 283 -17.67 87.37 -11.11
C GLU A 283 -17.70 88.40 -9.96
N LYS A 284 -17.22 88.01 -8.78
CA LYS A 284 -17.16 88.87 -7.59
C LYS A 284 -16.11 89.97 -7.76
N ASP A 285 -14.92 89.63 -8.24
CA ASP A 285 -13.82 90.57 -8.44
C ASP A 285 -14.13 91.64 -9.52
N ASN A 286 -14.89 91.28 -10.57
CA ASN A 286 -15.34 92.23 -11.59
C ASN A 286 -16.35 93.25 -11.03
N SER A 287 -17.20 92.83 -10.10
CA SER A 287 -18.15 93.72 -9.41
C SER A 287 -17.44 94.73 -8.48
N GLU A 288 -16.31 94.36 -7.88
CA GLU A 288 -15.51 95.28 -7.04
C GLU A 288 -14.75 96.35 -7.86
N LEU A 289 -14.40 96.05 -9.11
CA LEU A 289 -13.73 96.98 -10.03
C LEU A 289 -14.67 98.08 -10.55
N GLU A 290 -15.96 97.76 -10.77
CA GLU A 290 -16.99 98.76 -11.11
C GLU A 290 -17.20 99.81 -10.01
N GLN A 291 -16.99 99.43 -8.74
CA GLN A 291 -17.20 100.32 -7.58
C GLN A 291 -16.09 101.36 -7.35
N LYS A 292 -14.89 101.17 -7.94
CA LYS A 292 -13.72 102.06 -7.73
C LYS A 292 -13.58 103.17 -8.80
N MET A 293 -14.45 103.22 -9.80
CA MET A 293 -14.39 104.19 -10.89
C MET A 293 -15.20 105.45 -10.57
N GLU A 294 -14.58 106.64 -10.67
CA GLU A 294 -15.21 107.91 -10.26
C GLU A 294 -16.26 108.44 -11.28
N LYS A 295 -16.13 108.09 -12.57
CA LYS A 295 -17.17 108.23 -13.62
C LYS A 295 -16.99 107.17 -14.73
N VAL A 296 -18.03 106.38 -14.99
CA VAL A 296 -18.13 105.47 -16.16
C VAL A 296 -18.50 106.29 -17.39
N PHE A 297 -17.81 106.09 -18.52
CA PHE A 297 -18.15 106.78 -19.76
C PHE A 297 -19.51 106.31 -20.28
N GLN A 298 -20.47 107.23 -20.44
CA GLN A 298 -21.87 106.91 -20.76
C GLN A 298 -22.22 107.01 -22.26
N GLY A 299 -21.25 107.35 -23.12
CA GLY A 299 -21.45 107.37 -24.58
C GLY A 299 -21.38 105.96 -25.19
N THR A 300 -21.76 105.84 -26.46
CA THR A 300 -21.69 104.56 -27.20
C THR A 300 -20.23 104.15 -27.46
N ASP A 301 -20.00 102.85 -27.66
CA ASP A 301 -18.68 102.27 -27.94
C ASP A 301 -17.92 103.00 -29.06
N GLU A 302 -18.64 103.54 -30.04
CA GLU A 302 -18.12 104.29 -31.17
C GLU A 302 -17.64 105.70 -30.80
N GLN A 303 -18.29 106.38 -29.84
CA GLN A 303 -17.86 107.72 -29.39
C GLN A 303 -16.66 107.66 -28.43
N LEU A 304 -16.59 106.62 -27.58
CA LEU A 304 -15.40 106.35 -26.77
C LEU A 304 -14.24 105.93 -27.69
N ASN A 305 -14.53 105.07 -28.68
CA ASN A 305 -13.56 104.72 -29.70
C ASN A 305 -13.17 105.92 -30.56
N ASP A 306 -14.01 106.89 -30.90
CA ASP A 306 -13.62 108.02 -31.77
C ASP A 306 -12.70 109.03 -31.07
N LEU A 307 -12.95 109.32 -29.79
CA LEU A 307 -12.06 110.16 -28.96
C LEU A 307 -10.74 109.43 -28.65
N TYR A 308 -10.82 108.13 -28.37
CA TYR A 308 -9.65 107.26 -28.33
C TYR A 308 -8.97 107.19 -29.70
N HIS A 309 -9.68 107.09 -30.83
CA HIS A 309 -9.21 106.90 -32.22
C HIS A 309 -8.65 108.15 -32.86
N ASN A 310 -9.04 109.35 -32.45
CA ASN A 310 -8.44 110.60 -32.90
C ASN A 310 -7.12 110.87 -32.16
N HIS A 311 -7.05 110.60 -30.85
CA HIS A 311 -5.79 110.61 -30.11
C HIS A 311 -4.88 109.45 -30.54
N GLN A 312 -5.46 108.25 -30.66
CA GLN A 312 -4.87 107.13 -31.36
C GLN A 312 -4.60 107.48 -32.82
N ARG A 313 -5.21 108.40 -33.55
CA ARG A 313 -4.84 108.57 -34.97
C ARG A 313 -3.45 109.17 -35.10
N THR A 314 -3.15 110.09 -34.20
CA THR A 314 -1.88 110.78 -34.06
C THR A 314 -0.82 109.86 -33.45
N VAL A 315 -1.20 109.10 -32.41
CA VAL A 315 -0.39 108.00 -31.89
C VAL A 315 -0.23 106.92 -32.96
N ARG A 316 -1.28 106.27 -33.51
CA ARG A 316 -1.37 105.38 -34.70
C ARG A 316 -0.81 105.93 -36.00
N GLU A 317 -0.35 107.17 -36.14
CA GLU A 317 0.44 107.54 -37.34
C GLU A 317 1.92 107.26 -37.07
N LYS A 318 2.39 107.64 -35.89
CA LYS A 318 3.73 107.28 -35.40
C LYS A 318 3.82 105.80 -35.02
N GLU A 319 2.81 105.28 -34.35
CA GLU A 319 2.53 103.86 -34.17
C GLU A 319 2.19 103.18 -35.50
N ARG A 320 1.59 103.79 -36.55
CA ARG A 320 1.49 103.06 -37.85
C ARG A 320 2.85 102.90 -38.47
N ARG A 321 3.72 103.90 -38.43
CA ARG A 321 5.10 103.71 -38.88
C ARG A 321 5.88 102.75 -37.97
N LEU A 322 5.68 102.80 -36.65
CA LEU A 322 6.23 101.81 -35.72
C LEU A 322 5.63 100.42 -35.96
N VAL A 323 4.35 100.32 -36.31
CA VAL A 323 3.58 99.11 -36.61
C VAL A 323 3.91 98.60 -37.99
N ASP A 324 4.30 99.44 -38.95
CA ASP A 324 4.75 99.02 -40.27
C ASP A 324 6.19 98.51 -40.16
N CYS A 325 7.07 99.17 -39.40
CA CYS A 325 8.36 98.60 -39.00
C CYS A 325 8.20 97.36 -38.09
N GLN A 326 7.21 97.32 -37.18
CA GLN A 326 6.89 96.12 -36.39
C GLN A 326 6.24 95.05 -37.23
N ARG A 327 5.50 95.37 -38.30
CA ARG A 327 4.90 94.41 -39.24
C ARG A 327 5.96 93.87 -40.17
N GLU A 328 6.95 94.65 -40.57
CA GLU A 328 8.14 94.14 -41.25
C GLU A 328 8.96 93.27 -40.31
N VAL A 329 9.19 93.71 -39.06
CA VAL A 329 9.84 92.87 -38.05
C VAL A 329 8.98 91.67 -37.68
N GLU A 330 7.64 91.75 -37.68
CA GLU A 330 6.72 90.64 -37.41
C GLU A 330 6.58 89.72 -38.62
N LYS A 331 6.65 90.23 -39.84
CA LYS A 331 6.75 89.42 -41.07
C LYS A 331 8.08 88.69 -41.08
N LEU A 332 9.18 89.38 -40.82
CA LEU A 332 10.50 88.78 -40.65
C LEU A 332 10.57 87.90 -39.38
N ASN A 333 9.76 88.12 -38.34
CA ASN A 333 9.65 87.24 -37.17
C ASN A 333 8.75 86.04 -37.43
N LYS A 334 7.76 86.16 -38.32
CA LYS A 334 6.93 85.05 -38.77
C LYS A 334 7.72 84.22 -39.77
N GLU A 335 8.48 84.83 -40.67
CA GLU A 335 9.41 84.14 -41.56
C GLU A 335 10.56 83.54 -40.77
N SER A 336 11.23 84.29 -39.89
CA SER A 336 12.24 83.74 -38.95
C SER A 336 11.62 82.73 -37.98
N GLY A 337 10.35 82.87 -37.62
CA GLY A 337 9.63 81.95 -36.74
C GLY A 337 9.26 80.65 -37.44
N LEU A 338 8.78 80.73 -38.68
CA LEU A 338 8.53 79.58 -39.55
C LEU A 338 9.84 78.89 -39.92
N LEU A 339 10.88 79.65 -40.26
CA LEU A 339 12.22 79.11 -40.50
C LEU A 339 12.85 78.58 -39.21
N ASN A 340 12.58 79.15 -38.03
CA ASN A 340 13.04 78.60 -36.75
C ASN A 340 12.25 77.38 -36.33
N GLN A 341 10.96 77.31 -36.67
CA GLN A 341 10.13 76.14 -36.46
C GLN A 341 10.55 75.02 -37.42
N GLU A 342 10.77 75.33 -38.69
CA GLU A 342 11.33 74.42 -39.68
C GLU A 342 12.76 73.99 -39.30
N LYS A 343 13.60 74.91 -38.81
CA LYS A 343 14.91 74.59 -38.23
C LYS A 343 14.78 73.72 -36.97
N SER A 344 13.81 73.99 -36.10
CA SER A 344 13.59 73.21 -34.87
C SER A 344 13.07 71.82 -35.21
N ASP A 345 12.15 71.69 -36.16
CA ASP A 345 11.60 70.42 -36.63
C ASP A 345 12.69 69.62 -37.37
N LEU A 346 13.49 70.28 -38.20
CA LEU A 346 14.67 69.69 -38.84
C LEU A 346 15.77 69.35 -37.83
N LEU A 347 15.94 70.11 -36.72
CA LEU A 347 16.87 69.79 -35.64
C LEU A 347 16.38 68.63 -34.77
N VAL A 348 15.06 68.53 -34.54
CA VAL A 348 14.44 67.40 -33.85
C VAL A 348 14.55 66.14 -34.71
N GLU A 349 14.28 66.24 -36.00
CA GLU A 349 14.48 65.13 -36.94
C GLU A 349 15.96 64.80 -37.12
N GLN A 350 16.87 65.79 -37.18
CA GLN A 350 18.32 65.55 -37.17
C GLN A 350 18.73 64.86 -35.87
N GLY A 351 18.26 65.33 -34.71
CA GLY A 351 18.54 64.71 -33.41
C GLY A 351 17.98 63.30 -33.29
N ARG A 352 16.80 63.05 -33.85
CA ARG A 352 16.18 61.72 -33.94
C ARG A 352 16.97 60.79 -34.86
N LEU A 353 17.38 61.26 -36.03
CA LEU A 353 18.19 60.51 -36.99
C LEU A 353 19.62 60.30 -36.46
N GLN A 354 20.19 61.26 -35.73
CA GLN A 354 21.46 61.15 -35.02
C GLN A 354 21.36 60.11 -33.91
N LEU A 355 20.30 60.12 -33.09
CA LEU A 355 20.07 59.08 -32.08
C LEU A 355 19.90 57.70 -32.71
N GLN A 356 19.27 57.61 -33.88
CA GLN A 356 19.16 56.35 -34.62
C GLN A 356 20.50 55.91 -35.22
N GLU A 357 21.34 56.84 -35.71
CA GLU A 357 22.71 56.54 -36.16
C GLU A 357 23.59 56.09 -34.98
N ASP A 358 23.49 56.77 -33.83
CA ASP A 358 24.25 56.41 -32.62
C ASP A 358 23.83 55.03 -32.12
N ARG A 359 22.51 54.74 -32.11
CA ARG A 359 22.00 53.38 -31.82
C ARG A 359 22.49 52.36 -32.84
N HIS A 360 22.50 52.70 -34.13
CA HIS A 360 23.05 51.82 -35.16
C HIS A 360 24.54 51.53 -34.92
N ARG A 361 25.34 52.56 -34.63
CA ARG A 361 26.77 52.43 -34.29
C ARG A 361 26.98 51.62 -33.01
N GLU A 362 26.13 51.79 -32.00
CA GLU A 362 26.12 50.97 -30.78
C GLU A 362 25.76 49.51 -31.08
N HIS A 363 24.74 49.25 -31.91
CA HIS A 363 24.39 47.89 -32.34
C HIS A 363 25.50 47.24 -33.15
N VAL A 364 26.20 47.98 -34.03
CA VAL A 364 27.38 47.48 -34.75
C VAL A 364 28.50 47.14 -33.77
N ARG A 365 28.82 48.01 -32.80
CA ARG A 365 29.84 47.74 -31.77
C ARG A 365 29.46 46.56 -30.87
N ALA A 366 28.20 46.47 -30.46
CA ALA A 366 27.69 45.40 -29.62
C ALA A 366 27.72 44.05 -30.36
N ARG A 367 27.31 44.02 -31.63
CA ARG A 367 27.43 42.85 -32.51
C ARG A 367 28.88 42.42 -32.65
N ASP A 368 29.79 43.35 -32.95
CA ASP A 368 31.19 43.01 -33.19
C ASP A 368 31.90 42.55 -31.91
N SER A 369 31.57 43.14 -30.75
CA SER A 369 32.04 42.66 -29.44
C SER A 369 31.50 41.27 -29.10
N LEU A 370 30.22 41.00 -29.39
CA LEU A 370 29.62 39.67 -29.21
C LEU A 370 30.23 38.63 -30.15
N ILE A 371 30.52 38.99 -31.41
CA ILE A 371 31.22 38.11 -32.36
C ILE A 371 32.64 37.82 -31.86
N GLN A 372 33.39 38.83 -31.38
CA GLN A 372 34.73 38.64 -30.82
C GLN A 372 34.75 37.74 -29.58
N SER A 373 33.83 37.98 -28.64
CA SER A 373 33.74 37.18 -27.41
C SER A 373 33.36 35.74 -27.73
N LEU A 374 32.37 35.52 -28.62
CA LEU A 374 31.94 34.19 -29.01
C LEU A 374 32.98 33.46 -29.88
N ALA A 375 33.71 34.18 -30.75
CA ALA A 375 34.83 33.62 -31.51
C ALA A 375 35.98 33.17 -30.58
N SER A 376 36.35 34.00 -29.60
CA SER A 376 37.37 33.66 -28.60
C SER A 376 36.94 32.45 -27.75
N GLN A 377 35.67 32.36 -27.38
CA GLN A 377 35.13 31.22 -26.62
C GLN A 377 35.08 29.91 -27.41
N LEU A 378 34.89 29.99 -28.73
CA LEU A 378 34.81 28.84 -29.63
C LEU A 378 36.13 28.55 -30.35
N GLU A 379 37.21 29.27 -30.01
CA GLU A 379 38.53 29.17 -30.63
C GLU A 379 38.47 29.29 -32.16
N LEU A 380 37.69 30.26 -32.65
CA LEU A 380 37.52 30.52 -34.08
C LEU A 380 38.48 31.64 -34.54
N ASP A 381 39.46 31.25 -35.36
CA ASP A 381 40.45 32.18 -35.90
C ASP A 381 39.87 33.15 -36.93
N GLY A 382 40.39 34.38 -36.96
CA GLY A 382 40.04 35.40 -37.96
C GLY A 382 38.99 36.43 -37.55
N PHE A 383 38.55 36.43 -36.28
CA PHE A 383 37.53 37.33 -35.72
C PHE A 383 38.04 38.21 -34.57
N GLU A 384 39.34 38.51 -34.53
CA GLU A 384 39.98 39.20 -33.39
C GLU A 384 39.76 40.72 -33.36
N ARG A 385 39.53 41.36 -34.51
CA ARG A 385 39.30 42.82 -34.62
C ARG A 385 38.19 43.13 -35.61
N GLY A 386 37.19 43.88 -35.15
CA GLY A 386 36.14 44.45 -35.99
C GLY A 386 36.58 45.77 -36.66
N PRO A 387 35.78 46.32 -37.59
CA PRO A 387 34.43 45.90 -37.95
C PRO A 387 34.38 44.72 -38.93
N PHE A 388 33.40 43.82 -38.76
CA PHE A 388 33.26 42.63 -39.61
C PHE A 388 32.40 42.89 -40.84
N SER A 389 32.88 42.45 -42.01
CA SER A 389 32.12 42.47 -43.25
C SER A 389 30.98 41.45 -43.25
N GLU A 390 29.94 41.67 -44.06
CA GLU A 390 28.79 40.77 -44.18
C GLU A 390 29.21 39.33 -44.58
N ARG A 391 30.27 39.20 -45.39
CA ARG A 391 30.87 37.90 -45.75
C ARG A 391 31.52 37.22 -44.54
N GLN A 392 32.23 37.98 -43.70
CA GLN A 392 32.82 37.46 -42.46
C GLN A 392 31.74 37.04 -41.46
N ILE A 393 30.64 37.79 -41.33
CA ILE A 393 29.51 37.44 -40.45
C ILE A 393 28.80 36.16 -40.92
N LYS A 394 28.56 36.01 -42.23
CA LYS A 394 28.00 34.77 -42.80
C LYS A 394 28.92 33.57 -42.57
N ASN A 395 30.23 33.77 -42.73
CA ASN A 395 31.23 32.73 -42.44
C ASN A 395 31.28 32.39 -40.95
N PHE A 396 31.20 33.38 -40.06
CA PHE A 396 31.10 33.19 -38.61
C PHE A 396 29.88 32.34 -38.24
N HIS A 397 28.69 32.67 -38.76
CA HIS A 397 27.48 31.88 -38.52
C HIS A 397 27.58 30.44 -39.04
N LYS A 398 28.38 30.19 -40.08
CA LYS A 398 28.66 28.84 -40.59
C LYS A 398 29.58 28.09 -39.63
N LEU A 399 30.72 28.67 -39.27
CA LEU A 399 31.71 28.07 -38.36
C LEU A 399 31.13 27.81 -36.95
N VAL A 400 30.30 28.72 -36.43
CA VAL A 400 29.61 28.54 -35.16
C VAL A 400 28.60 27.39 -35.23
N ARG A 401 27.86 27.24 -36.34
CA ARG A 401 26.96 26.09 -36.54
C ARG A 401 27.72 24.77 -36.60
N GLU A 402 28.79 24.70 -37.37
CA GLU A 402 29.65 23.52 -37.46
C GLU A 402 30.30 23.16 -36.10
N ARG A 403 30.55 24.16 -35.24
CA ARG A 403 31.05 23.93 -33.88
C ARG A 403 29.94 23.50 -32.92
N GLN A 404 28.74 24.08 -33.03
CA GLN A 404 27.56 23.66 -32.26
C GLN A 404 27.16 22.20 -32.57
N GLU A 405 27.20 21.80 -33.84
CA GLU A 405 26.93 20.42 -34.27
C GLU A 405 27.96 19.46 -33.67
N ARG A 406 29.25 19.80 -33.73
CA ARG A 406 30.32 19.00 -33.10
C ARG A 406 30.18 18.88 -31.58
N GLU A 407 29.86 19.97 -30.88
CA GLU A 407 29.63 19.93 -29.42
C GLU A 407 28.34 19.15 -29.05
N ALA A 408 27.34 19.16 -29.93
CA ALA A 408 26.14 18.34 -29.77
C ALA A 408 26.42 16.84 -29.98
N GLU A 409 27.26 16.50 -30.97
CA GLU A 409 27.71 15.13 -31.23
C GLU A 409 28.58 14.58 -30.10
N THR A 410 29.53 15.37 -29.57
CA THR A 410 30.35 14.96 -28.41
C THR A 410 29.52 14.77 -27.15
N ALA A 411 28.54 15.66 -26.91
CA ALA A 411 27.58 15.49 -25.82
C ALA A 411 26.73 14.22 -25.99
N SER A 412 26.26 13.94 -27.22
CA SER A 412 25.49 12.73 -27.52
C SER A 412 26.32 11.45 -27.34
N HIS A 413 27.57 11.42 -27.81
CA HIS A 413 28.49 10.30 -27.59
C HIS A 413 28.74 10.06 -26.10
N LEU A 414 29.01 11.12 -25.33
CA LEU A 414 29.22 11.00 -23.89
C LEU A 414 27.97 10.49 -23.16
N MET A 415 26.77 10.91 -23.60
CA MET A 415 25.50 10.38 -23.05
C MET A 415 25.33 8.90 -23.34
N ASN A 416 25.67 8.44 -24.55
CA ASN A 416 25.61 7.03 -24.93
C ASN A 416 26.62 6.20 -24.11
N ASP A 417 27.85 6.67 -23.94
CA ASP A 417 28.87 6.00 -23.12
C ASP A 417 28.42 5.85 -21.65
N TYR A 418 27.78 6.88 -21.08
CA TYR A 418 27.22 6.79 -19.73
C TYR A 418 26.01 5.86 -19.68
N ALA A 419 25.16 5.84 -20.72
CA ALA A 419 24.03 4.93 -20.80
C ALA A 419 24.47 3.45 -20.91
N GLU A 420 25.53 3.15 -21.65
CA GLU A 420 26.12 1.81 -21.73
C GLU A 420 26.72 1.37 -20.38
N LYS A 421 27.48 2.25 -19.71
CA LYS A 421 28.05 1.98 -18.38
C LYS A 421 26.96 1.80 -17.32
N GLU A 422 25.89 2.58 -17.38
CA GLU A 422 24.71 2.46 -16.53
C GLU A 422 24.00 1.12 -16.77
N SER A 423 23.81 0.73 -18.03
CA SER A 423 23.23 -0.56 -18.41
C SER A 423 24.07 -1.74 -17.92
N LEU A 424 25.40 -1.66 -18.04
CA LEU A 424 26.31 -2.68 -17.55
C LEU A 424 26.24 -2.83 -16.03
N LYS A 425 26.21 -1.72 -15.28
CA LYS A 425 26.04 -1.74 -13.82
C LYS A 425 24.66 -2.26 -13.41
N GLN A 426 23.62 -1.95 -14.18
CA GLN A 426 22.28 -2.48 -13.95
C GLN A 426 22.25 -4.00 -14.13
N LYS A 427 22.88 -4.55 -15.17
CA LYS A 427 23.00 -6.01 -15.36
C LYS A 427 23.73 -6.68 -14.20
N GLN A 428 24.82 -6.08 -13.70
CA GLN A 428 25.56 -6.58 -12.54
C GLN A 428 24.70 -6.57 -11.25
N ILE A 429 23.87 -5.54 -11.06
CA ILE A 429 22.91 -5.48 -9.94
C ILE A 429 21.86 -6.58 -10.06
N ASP A 430 21.32 -6.80 -11.25
CA ASP A 430 20.27 -7.80 -11.49
C ASP A 430 20.82 -9.23 -11.28
N GLU A 431 22.05 -9.54 -11.75
CA GLU A 431 22.69 -10.83 -11.50
C GLU A 431 22.90 -11.13 -10.00
N ILE A 432 23.33 -10.13 -9.22
CA ILE A 432 23.51 -10.28 -7.77
C ILE A 432 22.14 -10.37 -7.05
N ARG A 433 21.15 -9.63 -7.52
CA ARG A 433 19.77 -9.69 -7.01
C ARG A 433 19.13 -11.05 -7.26
N ASP A 434 19.35 -11.65 -8.42
CA ASP A 434 18.85 -12.99 -8.76
C ASP A 434 19.51 -14.06 -7.89
N LYS A 435 20.82 -13.97 -7.64
CA LYS A 435 21.51 -14.85 -6.69
C LYS A 435 21.00 -14.68 -5.26
N LYS A 436 20.77 -13.43 -4.80
CA LYS A 436 20.21 -13.12 -3.48
C LYS A 436 18.78 -13.64 -3.32
N THR A 437 17.92 -13.43 -4.30
CA THR A 437 16.54 -13.92 -4.28
C THR A 437 16.47 -15.44 -4.38
N GLY A 438 17.36 -16.07 -5.15
CA GLY A 438 17.52 -17.53 -5.16
C GLY A 438 17.87 -18.10 -3.78
N LEU A 439 18.87 -17.53 -3.10
CA LEU A 439 19.22 -17.91 -1.73
C LEU A 439 18.10 -17.59 -0.72
N GLY A 440 17.40 -16.45 -0.89
CA GLY A 440 16.24 -16.07 -0.09
C GLY A 440 15.10 -17.10 -0.15
N ARG A 441 14.75 -17.55 -1.36
CA ARG A 441 13.74 -18.62 -1.56
C ARG A 441 14.17 -19.94 -0.94
N ILE A 442 15.46 -20.29 -1.01
CA ILE A 442 16.00 -21.49 -0.35
C ILE A 442 15.88 -21.35 1.18
N ILE A 443 16.19 -20.19 1.74
CA ILE A 443 16.04 -19.91 3.17
C ILE A 443 14.57 -20.01 3.59
N GLU A 444 13.65 -19.39 2.86
CA GLU A 444 12.20 -19.45 3.14
C GLU A 444 11.68 -20.89 3.11
N LEU A 445 11.97 -21.62 2.03
CA LEU A 445 11.52 -23.01 1.87
C LEU A 445 12.09 -23.92 2.96
N LYS A 446 13.39 -23.79 3.30
CA LYS A 446 13.98 -24.56 4.40
C LYS A 446 13.47 -24.12 5.78
N SER A 447 13.14 -22.85 5.97
CA SER A 447 12.55 -22.32 7.22
C SER A 447 11.11 -22.81 7.42
N GLU A 448 10.33 -22.91 6.35
CA GLU A 448 9.00 -23.54 6.37
C GLU A 448 9.08 -25.03 6.70
N ILE A 449 10.05 -25.74 6.11
CA ILE A 449 10.29 -27.15 6.45
C ILE A 449 10.74 -27.27 7.91
N LEU A 450 11.63 -26.40 8.39
CA LEU A 450 12.09 -26.35 9.79
C LEU A 450 10.92 -26.13 10.75
N THR A 451 10.02 -25.18 10.47
CA THR A 451 8.85 -24.88 11.32
C THR A 451 7.85 -26.04 11.31
N LYS A 452 7.59 -26.67 10.16
CA LYS A 452 6.78 -27.90 10.07
C LYS A 452 7.39 -29.01 10.92
N LYS A 453 8.68 -29.28 10.77
CA LYS A 453 9.42 -30.30 11.54
C LYS A 453 9.52 -29.99 13.04
N GLN A 454 9.65 -28.73 13.41
CA GLN A 454 9.59 -28.30 14.82
C GLN A 454 8.21 -28.46 15.42
N ASN A 455 7.14 -28.18 14.66
CA ASN A 455 5.77 -28.39 15.12
C ASN A 455 5.45 -29.88 15.24
N GLU A 456 5.89 -30.71 14.29
CA GLU A 456 5.85 -32.17 14.39
C GLU A 456 6.57 -32.65 15.65
N LEU A 457 7.80 -32.17 15.90
CA LEU A 457 8.57 -32.51 17.09
C LEU A 457 7.92 -32.02 18.40
N LYS A 458 7.28 -30.84 18.41
CA LYS A 458 6.50 -30.36 19.56
C LYS A 458 5.28 -31.22 19.82
N ASN A 459 4.55 -31.61 18.77
CA ASN A 459 3.37 -32.48 18.89
C ASN A 459 3.75 -33.87 19.40
N VAL A 460 4.83 -34.46 18.86
CA VAL A 460 5.36 -35.76 19.32
C VAL A 460 5.87 -35.66 20.76
N LYS A 461 6.55 -34.57 21.14
CA LYS A 461 6.97 -34.33 22.54
C LYS A 461 5.78 -34.13 23.48
N TYR A 462 4.73 -33.47 23.03
CA TYR A 462 3.49 -33.29 23.79
C TYR A 462 2.75 -34.61 23.98
N GLU A 463 2.65 -35.43 22.93
CA GLU A 463 2.12 -36.81 23.02
C GLU A 463 2.97 -37.67 23.97
N LEU A 464 4.30 -37.49 23.99
CA LEU A 464 5.18 -38.15 24.94
C LEU A 464 4.95 -37.70 26.39
N GLN A 465 4.78 -36.40 26.63
CA GLN A 465 4.46 -35.87 27.96
C GLN A 465 3.08 -36.33 28.47
N GLN A 466 2.08 -36.45 27.59
CA GLN A 466 0.78 -37.01 27.98
C GLN A 466 0.85 -38.49 28.38
N LEU A 467 1.90 -39.20 27.95
CA LEU A 467 2.14 -40.61 28.28
C LEU A 467 3.09 -40.79 29.48
N GLU A 468 3.53 -39.71 30.14
CA GLU A 468 4.30 -39.78 31.38
C GLU A 468 3.38 -40.05 32.59
N GLY A 469 3.71 -41.09 33.37
CA GLY A 469 2.98 -41.45 34.61
C GLY A 469 2.21 -42.78 34.56
N SER A 470 2.17 -43.49 33.43
CA SER A 470 1.37 -44.73 33.29
C SER A 470 2.03 -46.00 33.87
N SER A 471 3.24 -45.91 34.41
CA SER A 471 4.03 -47.07 34.85
C SER A 471 3.53 -47.67 36.16
N ASP A 472 3.10 -46.85 37.12
CA ASP A 472 2.74 -47.30 38.47
C ASP A 472 1.31 -47.90 38.53
N ARG A 473 0.41 -47.41 37.67
CA ARG A 473 -0.99 -47.85 37.57
C ARG A 473 -1.16 -49.32 37.13
N ILE A 474 -0.20 -49.87 36.38
CA ILE A 474 -0.25 -51.28 35.93
C ILE A 474 -0.14 -52.24 37.13
N LEU A 475 0.68 -51.92 38.13
CA LEU A 475 0.88 -52.77 39.30
C LEU A 475 -0.36 -52.77 40.22
N GLU A 476 -1.04 -51.63 40.35
CA GLU A 476 -2.31 -51.50 41.09
C GLU A 476 -3.45 -52.27 40.41
N LEU A 477 -3.58 -52.10 39.08
CA LEU A 477 -4.61 -52.79 38.30
C LEU A 477 -4.47 -54.32 38.37
N ASP A 478 -3.25 -54.87 38.50
CA ASP A 478 -3.06 -56.32 38.64
C ASP A 478 -3.58 -56.86 39.99
N GLN A 479 -3.49 -56.05 41.06
CA GLN A 479 -4.01 -56.41 42.37
C GLN A 479 -5.54 -56.28 42.44
N GLU A 480 -6.11 -55.30 41.76
CA GLU A 480 -7.58 -55.11 41.67
C GLU A 480 -8.24 -56.23 40.86
N LEU A 481 -7.63 -56.61 39.75
CA LEU A 481 -8.14 -57.63 38.83
C LEU A 481 -8.13 -59.03 39.47
N THR A 482 -7.11 -59.34 40.27
CA THR A 482 -7.04 -60.61 41.02
C THR A 482 -8.06 -60.70 42.17
N LYS A 483 -8.55 -59.57 42.71
CA LYS A 483 -9.67 -59.55 43.67
C LYS A 483 -11.01 -59.76 42.96
N ALA A 484 -11.26 -59.03 41.88
CA ALA A 484 -12.51 -59.11 41.12
C ALA A 484 -12.78 -60.53 40.55
N GLU A 485 -11.75 -61.22 40.07
CA GLU A 485 -11.88 -62.60 39.56
C GLU A 485 -12.30 -63.61 40.65
N ARG A 486 -11.90 -63.41 41.90
CA ARG A 486 -12.28 -64.30 43.02
C ARG A 486 -13.73 -64.12 43.44
N GLU A 487 -14.24 -62.89 43.37
CA GLU A 487 -15.64 -62.58 43.72
C GLU A 487 -16.60 -63.11 42.65
N LEU A 488 -16.23 -63.00 41.37
CA LEU A 488 -17.00 -63.56 40.26
C LEU A 488 -17.15 -65.09 40.39
N SER A 489 -16.09 -65.81 40.75
CA SER A 489 -16.13 -67.27 40.90
C SER A 489 -17.03 -67.74 42.06
N LYS A 490 -17.24 -66.91 43.09
CA LYS A 490 -18.17 -67.22 44.18
C LYS A 490 -19.63 -67.05 43.75
N ALA A 491 -19.94 -65.98 43.00
CA ALA A 491 -21.30 -65.69 42.54
C ALA A 491 -21.84 -66.73 41.54
N GLU A 492 -20.98 -67.29 40.68
CA GLU A 492 -21.40 -68.31 39.69
C GLU A 492 -21.80 -69.66 40.32
N LYS A 493 -21.33 -69.98 41.53
CA LYS A 493 -21.60 -71.28 42.19
C LYS A 493 -22.91 -71.33 43.00
N SER A 494 -23.60 -70.21 43.20
CA SER A 494 -24.76 -70.11 44.12
C SER A 494 -26.13 -69.85 43.45
N SER A 495 -26.27 -69.96 42.12
CA SER A 495 -27.47 -69.54 41.38
C SER A 495 -28.51 -70.66 41.13
N ASN A 496 -29.81 -70.37 41.32
CA ASN A 496 -30.95 -71.32 41.21
C ASN A 496 -31.97 -70.90 40.10
N VAL A 497 -31.46 -70.51 38.93
CA VAL A 497 -32.21 -69.81 37.84
C VAL A 497 -33.19 -70.69 37.05
N GLU A 498 -32.99 -72.01 36.98
CA GLU A 498 -33.84 -72.90 36.17
C GLU A 498 -35.29 -73.03 36.71
N MET A 499 -35.49 -73.09 38.04
CA MET A 499 -36.83 -73.24 38.63
C MET A 499 -37.70 -71.99 38.51
N LEU A 500 -37.10 -70.79 38.53
CA LEU A 500 -37.82 -69.52 38.41
C LEU A 500 -38.33 -69.28 36.97
N LYS A 501 -37.67 -69.84 35.94
CA LYS A 501 -38.09 -69.71 34.54
C LYS A 501 -39.39 -70.46 34.23
N THR A 502 -39.61 -71.63 34.84
CA THR A 502 -40.83 -72.41 34.67
C THR A 502 -42.08 -71.74 35.23
N GLU A 503 -41.93 -70.96 36.31
CA GLU A 503 -43.03 -70.22 36.95
C GLU A 503 -43.42 -68.94 36.18
N VAL A 504 -42.48 -68.34 35.44
CA VAL A 504 -42.73 -67.17 34.58
C VAL A 504 -43.59 -67.51 33.36
N ILE A 505 -43.47 -68.72 32.81
CA ILE A 505 -44.19 -69.14 31.60
C ILE A 505 -45.69 -69.34 31.86
N SER A 506 -46.07 -69.88 33.03
CA SER A 506 -47.48 -70.09 33.37
C SER A 506 -48.24 -68.77 33.57
N LEU A 507 -47.63 -67.79 34.21
CA LEU A 507 -48.21 -66.46 34.42
C LEU A 507 -48.35 -65.64 33.12
N GLN A 508 -47.50 -65.90 32.10
CA GLN A 508 -47.59 -65.19 30.81
C GLN A 508 -48.83 -65.54 29.98
N ASN A 509 -49.39 -66.73 30.13
CA ASN A 509 -50.62 -67.13 29.43
C ASN A 509 -51.85 -66.43 30.02
N GLU A 510 -51.88 -66.20 31.33
CA GLU A 510 -52.93 -65.46 32.02
C GLU A 510 -52.94 -63.96 31.66
N LYS A 511 -51.76 -63.39 31.37
CA LYS A 511 -51.61 -62.00 30.88
C LYS A 511 -52.26 -61.77 29.51
N ALA A 512 -52.15 -62.72 28.59
CA ALA A 512 -52.59 -62.55 27.20
C ALA A 512 -54.11 -62.42 27.03
N ASP A 513 -54.90 -63.02 27.93
CA ASP A 513 -56.36 -62.93 27.90
C ASP A 513 -56.90 -61.61 28.47
N LEU A 514 -56.22 -61.03 29.47
CA LEU A 514 -56.54 -59.71 30.02
C LEU A 514 -56.26 -58.56 29.03
N ASP A 515 -55.19 -58.67 28.22
CA ASP A 515 -54.84 -57.70 27.17
C ASP A 515 -55.90 -57.56 26.06
N ARG A 516 -56.64 -58.64 25.74
CA ARG A 516 -57.70 -58.60 24.70
C ARG A 516 -58.92 -57.81 25.14
N THR A 517 -59.23 -57.80 26.44
CA THR A 517 -60.34 -57.02 27.00
C THR A 517 -60.04 -55.52 27.10
N LEU A 518 -58.77 -55.13 27.31
CA LEU A 518 -58.33 -53.74 27.37
C LEU A 518 -58.48 -52.99 26.04
N ARG A 519 -58.22 -53.66 24.91
CA ARG A 519 -58.24 -53.04 23.57
C ARG A 519 -59.63 -52.56 23.11
N LYS A 520 -60.72 -53.12 23.64
CA LYS A 520 -62.09 -52.68 23.32
C LYS A 520 -62.45 -51.38 24.07
N LEU A 521 -61.91 -51.17 25.26
CA LEU A 521 -62.07 -49.93 26.04
C LEU A 521 -61.22 -48.78 25.47
N ASP A 522 -60.11 -49.08 24.79
CA ASP A 522 -59.26 -48.07 24.14
C ASP A 522 -59.92 -47.39 22.92
N GLN A 523 -60.80 -48.07 22.19
CA GLN A 523 -61.52 -47.48 21.04
C GLN A 523 -62.57 -46.42 21.45
N GLU A 524 -63.23 -46.60 22.60
CA GLU A 524 -64.08 -45.55 23.21
C GLU A 524 -63.23 -44.36 23.72
N MET A 525 -61.96 -44.61 24.10
CA MET A 525 -61.01 -43.57 24.54
C MET A 525 -60.44 -42.76 23.36
N GLU A 526 -60.40 -43.30 22.15
CA GLU A 526 -59.92 -42.58 20.95
C GLU A 526 -60.82 -41.40 20.55
N GLN A 527 -62.15 -41.52 20.71
CA GLN A 527 -63.07 -40.39 20.47
C GLN A 527 -62.86 -39.27 21.51
N LEU A 528 -62.58 -39.62 22.76
CA LEU A 528 -62.18 -38.69 23.80
C LEU A 528 -60.79 -38.07 23.53
N ASN A 529 -59.89 -38.79 22.85
CA ASN A 529 -58.56 -38.30 22.44
C ASN A 529 -58.58 -37.34 21.25
N HIS A 530 -59.63 -37.32 20.42
CA HIS A 530 -59.77 -36.31 19.38
C HIS A 530 -59.90 -34.90 19.98
N HIS A 531 -60.57 -34.78 21.13
CA HIS A 531 -60.59 -33.55 21.95
C HIS A 531 -59.20 -33.20 22.51
N THR A 532 -58.40 -34.20 22.87
CA THR A 532 -56.99 -34.04 23.28
C THR A 532 -56.11 -33.52 22.14
N THR A 533 -56.44 -33.82 20.88
CA THR A 533 -55.68 -33.40 19.68
C THR A 533 -55.86 -31.90 19.39
N THR A 534 -57.08 -31.38 19.53
CA THR A 534 -57.36 -29.94 19.47
C THR A 534 -56.67 -29.19 20.61
N ARG A 535 -56.49 -29.85 21.77
CA ARG A 535 -55.73 -29.32 22.91
C ARG A 535 -54.22 -29.27 22.66
N THR A 536 -53.65 -30.21 21.92
CA THR A 536 -52.22 -30.21 21.54
C THR A 536 -51.90 -29.14 20.50
N GLN A 537 -52.81 -28.87 19.57
CA GLN A 537 -52.67 -27.74 18.63
C GLN A 537 -52.72 -26.38 19.36
N MET A 538 -53.56 -26.28 20.40
CA MET A 538 -53.54 -25.15 21.32
C MET A 538 -52.19 -25.04 22.04
N GLU A 539 -51.66 -26.13 22.62
CA GLU A 539 -50.36 -26.12 23.31
C GLU A 539 -49.20 -25.69 22.39
N MET A 540 -49.20 -26.09 21.10
CA MET A 540 -48.20 -25.62 20.12
C MET A 540 -48.30 -24.11 19.84
N LEU A 541 -49.50 -23.58 19.61
CA LEU A 541 -49.70 -22.13 19.42
C LEU A 541 -49.38 -21.34 20.70
N THR A 542 -49.59 -21.95 21.87
CA THR A 542 -49.25 -21.36 23.17
C THR A 542 -47.72 -21.32 23.37
N LYS A 543 -46.99 -22.32 22.86
CA LYS A 543 -45.53 -22.33 22.85
C LYS A 543 -44.95 -21.28 21.89
N ASP A 544 -45.50 -21.15 20.68
CA ASP A 544 -45.09 -20.12 19.72
C ASP A 544 -45.34 -18.70 20.27
N LYS A 545 -46.45 -18.49 20.98
CA LYS A 545 -46.69 -17.26 21.75
C LYS A 545 -45.58 -17.01 22.79
N ALA A 546 -45.21 -18.02 23.57
CA ALA A 546 -44.16 -17.90 24.58
C ALA A 546 -42.78 -17.59 23.97
N ASP A 547 -42.43 -18.20 22.84
CA ASP A 547 -41.17 -17.96 22.14
C ASP A 547 -41.10 -16.52 21.58
N LYS A 548 -42.21 -16.00 21.04
CA LYS A 548 -42.31 -14.61 20.57
C LYS A 548 -42.29 -13.60 21.72
N ASP A 549 -42.98 -13.90 22.84
CA ASP A 549 -42.89 -13.11 24.08
C ASP A 549 -41.45 -13.04 24.61
N GLU A 550 -40.71 -14.15 24.56
CA GLU A 550 -39.31 -14.21 24.99
C GLU A 550 -38.38 -13.40 24.08
N GLN A 551 -38.59 -13.42 22.76
CA GLN A 551 -37.82 -12.57 21.84
C GLN A 551 -38.07 -11.07 22.07
N ILE A 552 -39.33 -10.67 22.34
CA ILE A 552 -39.67 -9.30 22.72
C ILE A 552 -38.99 -8.92 24.04
N ARG A 553 -38.98 -9.83 25.05
CA ARG A 553 -38.28 -9.59 26.32
C ARG A 553 -36.77 -9.42 26.14
N LYS A 554 -36.13 -10.23 25.30
CA LYS A 554 -34.68 -10.13 25.02
C LYS A 554 -34.30 -8.81 24.36
N ILE A 555 -35.08 -8.35 23.40
CA ILE A 555 -34.86 -7.03 22.77
C ILE A 555 -35.06 -5.91 23.82
N LYS A 556 -36.11 -6.03 24.63
CA LYS A 556 -36.39 -5.06 25.70
C LYS A 556 -35.30 -5.03 26.76
N SER A 557 -34.76 -6.18 27.19
CA SER A 557 -33.68 -6.24 28.17
C SER A 557 -32.34 -5.75 27.62
N ARG A 558 -32.08 -5.97 26.32
CA ARG A 558 -30.83 -5.57 25.66
C ARG A 558 -30.68 -4.04 25.56
N HIS A 559 -31.78 -3.34 25.28
CA HIS A 559 -31.78 -1.90 25.04
C HIS A 559 -32.50 -1.10 26.15
N SER A 560 -32.95 -1.76 27.22
CA SER A 560 -33.67 -1.14 28.35
C SER A 560 -32.85 -0.02 28.97
N ASP A 561 -31.62 -0.32 29.35
CA ASP A 561 -30.80 0.62 30.12
C ASP A 561 -30.35 1.80 29.23
N GLU A 562 -30.02 1.51 27.98
CA GLU A 562 -29.58 2.49 26.99
C GLU A 562 -30.72 3.46 26.63
N LEU A 563 -31.89 2.96 26.21
CA LEU A 563 -33.04 3.81 25.85
C LEU A 563 -33.68 4.51 27.05
N THR A 564 -33.67 3.89 28.24
CA THR A 564 -34.18 4.53 29.46
C THR A 564 -33.21 5.60 29.97
N SER A 565 -31.91 5.46 29.77
CA SER A 565 -30.94 6.52 30.07
C SER A 565 -31.10 7.73 29.13
N LEU A 566 -31.43 7.49 27.85
CA LEU A 566 -31.58 8.54 26.84
C LEU A 566 -32.94 9.25 26.88
N LEU A 567 -34.07 8.52 27.03
CA LEU A 567 -35.43 9.08 26.97
C LEU A 567 -36.19 9.04 28.30
N GLY A 568 -35.67 8.36 29.33
CA GLY A 568 -36.35 8.17 30.62
C GLY A 568 -37.42 7.05 30.62
N TYR A 569 -37.79 6.53 29.45
CA TYR A 569 -38.74 5.44 29.25
C TYR A 569 -38.43 4.69 27.96
N PHE A 570 -38.98 3.49 27.77
CA PHE A 570 -38.82 2.73 26.53
C PHE A 570 -39.80 3.25 25.45
N PRO A 571 -39.34 3.91 24.37
CA PRO A 571 -40.22 4.53 23.38
C PRO A 571 -40.79 3.51 22.38
N ASN A 572 -41.93 3.83 21.77
CA ASN A 572 -42.37 3.16 20.55
C ASN A 572 -41.61 3.69 19.32
N LYS A 573 -41.71 3.00 18.18
CA LYS A 573 -40.98 3.36 16.94
C LYS A 573 -41.14 4.84 16.57
N LYS A 574 -42.37 5.34 16.58
CA LYS A 574 -42.67 6.72 16.20
C LYS A 574 -42.10 7.75 17.18
N GLN A 575 -42.16 7.47 18.48
CA GLN A 575 -41.59 8.33 19.52
C GLN A 575 -40.06 8.40 19.43
N LEU A 576 -39.40 7.28 19.12
CA LEU A 576 -37.96 7.24 18.90
C LEU A 576 -37.56 7.99 17.62
N GLU A 577 -38.33 7.85 16.54
CA GLU A 577 -38.14 8.61 15.28
C GLU A 577 -38.32 10.13 15.49
N ASP A 578 -39.37 10.54 16.22
CA ASP A 578 -39.63 11.95 16.54
C ASP A 578 -38.51 12.55 17.41
N TRP A 579 -38.00 11.79 18.38
CA TRP A 579 -36.88 12.21 19.22
C TRP A 579 -35.58 12.32 18.42
N LEU A 580 -35.27 11.33 17.57
CA LEU A 580 -34.13 11.36 16.65
C LEU A 580 -34.21 12.54 15.69
N HIS A 581 -35.40 12.88 15.21
CA HIS A 581 -35.61 14.07 14.37
C HIS A 581 -35.35 15.37 15.13
N SER A 582 -35.77 15.46 16.40
CA SER A 582 -35.51 16.62 17.26
C SER A 582 -34.02 16.81 17.54
N LYS A 583 -33.29 15.71 17.83
CA LYS A 583 -31.84 15.72 18.06
C LYS A 583 -31.06 16.00 16.78
N SER A 584 -31.48 15.43 15.64
CA SER A 584 -30.93 15.78 14.32
C SER A 584 -31.10 17.27 14.01
N LYS A 585 -32.23 17.88 14.38
CA LYS A 585 -32.45 19.33 14.22
C LYS A 585 -31.53 20.15 15.13
N GLU A 586 -31.34 19.73 16.38
CA GLU A 586 -30.42 20.34 17.33
C GLU A 586 -28.96 20.27 16.83
N ILE A 587 -28.53 19.11 16.33
CA ILE A 587 -27.22 18.90 15.68
C ILE A 587 -27.03 19.88 14.52
N ASN A 588 -28.04 20.03 13.66
CA ASN A 588 -27.95 20.93 12.51
C ASN A 588 -27.89 22.41 12.95
N GLN A 589 -28.64 22.80 13.97
CA GLN A 589 -28.58 24.17 14.52
C GLN A 589 -27.21 24.48 15.15
N THR A 590 -26.63 23.53 15.88
CA THR A 590 -25.28 23.66 16.46
C THR A 590 -24.22 23.71 15.37
N ARG A 591 -24.34 22.91 14.30
CA ARG A 591 -23.48 22.98 13.11
C ARG A 591 -23.57 24.34 12.40
N ASP A 592 -24.77 24.89 12.23
CA ASP A 592 -24.98 26.21 11.62
C ASP A 592 -24.39 27.34 12.49
N ARG A 593 -24.43 27.19 13.82
CA ARG A 593 -23.79 28.14 14.75
C ARG A 593 -22.28 28.05 14.69
N LEU A 594 -21.73 26.84 14.66
CA LEU A 594 -20.31 26.57 14.53
C LEU A 594 -19.76 27.08 13.18
N ALA A 595 -20.51 26.92 12.09
CA ALA A 595 -20.17 27.48 10.78
C ALA A 595 -20.12 29.03 10.81
N ARG A 596 -21.04 29.69 11.52
CA ARG A 596 -21.03 31.14 11.71
C ARG A 596 -19.82 31.61 12.51
N LEU A 597 -19.54 30.97 13.66
CA LEU A 597 -18.38 31.29 14.50
C LEU A 597 -17.06 31.08 13.76
N ASN A 598 -16.94 30.00 12.96
CA ASN A 598 -15.76 29.77 12.12
C ASN A 598 -15.58 30.82 11.03
N LYS A 599 -16.67 31.33 10.43
CA LYS A 599 -16.61 32.43 9.46
C LYS A 599 -16.16 33.74 10.12
N GLU A 600 -16.66 34.04 11.31
CA GLU A 600 -16.24 35.21 12.10
C GLU A 600 -14.77 35.09 12.52
N LEU A 601 -14.33 33.91 12.97
CA LEU A 601 -12.94 33.63 13.34
C LEU A 601 -12.00 33.81 12.15
N ALA A 602 -12.35 33.26 10.99
CA ALA A 602 -11.57 33.43 9.75
C ALA A 602 -11.46 34.91 9.34
N SER A 603 -12.54 35.69 9.48
CA SER A 603 -12.52 37.12 9.19
C SER A 603 -11.64 37.90 10.17
N ALA A 604 -11.66 37.54 11.46
CA ALA A 604 -10.81 38.14 12.48
C ALA A 604 -9.32 37.79 12.27
N GLU A 605 -9.01 36.55 11.88
CA GLU A 605 -7.65 36.11 11.52
C GLU A 605 -7.13 36.81 10.26
N GLN A 606 -8.00 37.03 9.25
CA GLN A 606 -7.64 37.84 8.08
C GLN A 606 -7.34 39.30 8.47
N ASN A 607 -8.19 39.91 9.31
CA ASN A 607 -7.98 41.27 9.81
C ASN A 607 -6.67 41.38 10.61
N LYS A 608 -6.33 40.38 11.43
CA LYS A 608 -5.04 40.31 12.13
C LYS A 608 -3.87 40.34 11.16
N ASN A 609 -3.93 39.54 10.09
CA ASN A 609 -2.86 39.49 9.08
C ASN A 609 -2.73 40.83 8.35
N HIS A 610 -3.86 41.45 7.98
CA HIS A 610 -3.86 42.77 7.35
C HIS A 610 -3.21 43.83 8.24
N ILE A 611 -3.64 43.93 9.51
CA ILE A 611 -3.08 44.89 10.49
C ILE A 611 -1.58 44.62 10.71
N ASN A 612 -1.14 43.36 10.79
CA ASN A 612 0.28 43.03 10.92
C ASN A 612 1.13 43.45 9.72
N ILE A 613 0.62 43.27 8.49
CA ILE A 613 1.31 43.72 7.28
C ILE A 613 1.41 45.25 7.27
N GLU A 614 0.34 45.92 7.69
CA GLU A 614 0.30 47.39 7.74
C GLU A 614 1.25 47.95 8.80
N ILE A 615 1.34 47.33 9.98
CA ILE A 615 2.35 47.65 11.00
C ILE A 615 3.76 47.51 10.43
N LYS A 616 4.09 46.37 9.80
CA LYS A 616 5.42 46.15 9.21
C LYS A 616 5.76 47.21 8.17
N ARG A 617 4.82 47.54 7.28
CA ARG A 617 5.02 48.56 6.25
C ARG A 617 5.28 49.95 6.86
N LYS A 618 4.56 50.29 7.94
CA LYS A 618 4.73 51.55 8.66
C LYS A 618 6.03 51.59 9.45
N GLU A 619 6.48 50.46 9.99
CA GLU A 619 7.79 50.31 10.64
C GLU A 619 8.96 50.40 9.65
N GLU A 620 8.85 49.78 8.48
CA GLU A 620 9.82 49.90 7.38
C GLU A 620 9.87 51.35 6.86
N GLN A 621 8.72 52.00 6.74
CA GLN A 621 8.63 53.41 6.36
C GLN A 621 9.31 54.30 7.41
N LEU A 622 9.05 54.07 8.69
CA LEU A 622 9.69 54.76 9.82
C LEU A 622 11.22 54.57 9.77
N SER A 623 11.70 53.33 9.63
CA SER A 623 13.13 53.03 9.50
C SER A 623 13.77 53.76 8.32
N SER A 624 13.12 53.73 7.14
CA SER A 624 13.64 54.41 5.95
C SER A 624 13.73 55.93 6.10
N TYR A 625 12.83 56.52 6.88
CA TYR A 625 12.83 57.95 7.17
C TYR A 625 13.85 58.29 8.25
N GLU A 626 14.01 57.44 9.28
CA GLU A 626 15.07 57.55 10.28
C GLU A 626 16.46 57.43 9.63
N ASP A 627 16.67 56.49 8.69
CA ASP A 627 17.92 56.33 7.94
C ASP A 627 18.24 57.55 7.08
N LYS A 628 17.25 58.07 6.32
CA LYS A 628 17.41 59.30 5.52
C LYS A 628 17.73 60.53 6.37
N LEU A 629 17.15 60.61 7.57
CA LEU A 629 17.41 61.71 8.49
C LEU A 629 18.82 61.56 9.11
N PHE A 630 19.23 60.33 9.44
CA PHE A 630 20.55 60.02 9.98
C PHE A 630 21.68 60.32 8.98
N ASP A 631 21.53 59.94 7.71
CA ASP A 631 22.54 60.16 6.65
C ASP A 631 22.86 61.65 6.42
N VAL A 632 21.88 62.54 6.61
CA VAL A 632 22.05 63.99 6.36
C VAL A 632 22.51 64.73 7.62
N CYS A 633 22.04 64.31 8.80
CA CYS A 633 22.26 65.05 10.04
C CYS A 633 23.49 64.57 10.80
N GLY A 634 23.82 63.27 10.75
CA GLY A 634 24.98 62.68 11.45
C GLY A 634 24.88 62.73 12.98
N SER A 635 23.76 63.22 13.53
CA SER A 635 23.41 63.19 14.96
C SER A 635 21.90 63.02 15.12
N GLN A 636 21.45 62.73 16.34
CA GLN A 636 20.04 62.48 16.66
C GLN A 636 19.25 63.79 16.92
N ASP A 637 19.91 64.94 17.05
CA ASP A 637 19.27 66.19 17.42
C ASP A 637 19.29 67.20 16.25
N PHE A 638 18.32 67.03 15.36
CA PHE A 638 18.16 67.78 14.12
C PHE A 638 18.07 69.31 14.36
N ASP A 639 17.33 69.73 15.38
CA ASP A 639 17.10 71.15 15.67
C ASP A 639 18.38 71.81 16.18
N SER A 640 19.09 71.13 17.09
CA SER A 640 20.39 71.58 17.60
C SER A 640 21.46 71.67 16.50
N ASP A 641 21.50 70.70 15.57
CA ASP A 641 22.44 70.72 14.45
C ASP A 641 22.10 71.78 13.41
N LEU A 642 20.82 72.02 13.15
CA LEU A 642 20.36 73.07 12.25
C LEU A 642 20.70 74.46 12.81
N ASP A 643 20.51 74.67 14.11
CA ASP A 643 20.87 75.93 14.76
C ASP A 643 22.39 76.14 14.84
N ARG A 644 23.17 75.09 15.12
CA ARG A 644 24.64 75.16 15.03
C ARG A 644 25.09 75.51 13.60
N LEU A 645 24.44 74.94 12.58
CA LEU A 645 24.75 75.24 11.18
C LEU A 645 24.40 76.69 10.81
N LYS A 646 23.27 77.23 11.31
CA LYS A 646 22.92 78.66 11.15
C LYS A 646 23.97 79.56 11.81
N GLU A 647 24.43 79.24 13.02
CA GLU A 647 25.50 80.01 13.68
C GLU A 647 26.82 79.96 12.90
N GLU A 648 27.17 78.81 12.32
CA GLU A 648 28.36 78.67 11.50
C GLU A 648 28.27 79.43 10.17
N ILE A 649 27.09 79.46 9.54
CA ILE A 649 26.81 80.29 8.36
C ILE A 649 26.96 81.77 8.72
N GLU A 650 26.39 82.20 9.86
CA GLU A 650 26.50 83.58 10.34
C GLU A 650 27.96 83.97 10.61
N LYS A 651 28.74 83.10 11.26
CA LYS A 651 30.19 83.30 11.48
C LYS A 651 30.95 83.40 10.16
N SER A 652 30.67 82.51 9.21
CA SER A 652 31.35 82.48 7.90
C SER A 652 30.96 83.68 7.02
N SER A 653 29.71 84.13 7.11
CA SER A 653 29.20 85.34 6.45
C SER A 653 29.85 86.60 7.01
N LYS A 654 29.94 86.73 8.34
CA LYS A 654 30.68 87.82 9.00
C LYS A 654 32.16 87.83 8.59
N GLN A 655 32.80 86.67 8.53
CA GLN A 655 34.19 86.55 8.10
C GLN A 655 34.37 86.94 6.62
N ARG A 656 33.45 86.54 5.73
CA ARG A 656 33.41 86.99 4.34
C ARG A 656 33.28 88.51 4.26
N ALA A 657 32.36 89.11 5.01
CA ALA A 657 32.15 90.56 5.02
C ALA A 657 33.41 91.32 5.50
N MET A 658 34.07 90.84 6.55
CA MET A 658 35.34 91.41 7.03
C MET A 658 36.45 91.30 5.97
N LEU A 659 36.62 90.14 5.33
CA LEU A 659 37.64 89.93 4.31
C LEU A 659 37.37 90.75 3.04
N ALA A 660 36.12 90.82 2.58
CA ALA A 660 35.71 91.62 1.43
C ALA A 660 35.89 93.12 1.71
N GLY A 661 35.46 93.59 2.89
CA GLY A 661 35.63 94.98 3.32
C GLY A 661 37.11 95.38 3.44
N ALA A 662 37.93 94.56 4.10
CA ALA A 662 39.37 94.80 4.20
C ALA A 662 40.04 94.80 2.82
N THR A 663 39.67 93.88 1.94
CA THR A 663 40.21 93.81 0.57
C THR A 663 39.91 95.08 -0.22
N ALA A 664 38.67 95.58 -0.15
CA ALA A 664 38.26 96.80 -0.83
C ALA A 664 38.98 98.04 -0.27
N VAL A 665 39.04 98.19 1.05
CA VAL A 665 39.68 99.33 1.72
C VAL A 665 41.18 99.37 1.47
N TYR A 666 41.89 98.25 1.67
CA TYR A 666 43.32 98.22 1.45
C TYR A 666 43.69 98.37 -0.03
N SER A 667 42.87 97.85 -0.96
CA SER A 667 43.13 98.02 -2.39
C SER A 667 42.97 99.49 -2.79
N GLN A 668 41.97 100.17 -2.24
CA GLN A 668 41.76 101.60 -2.46
C GLN A 668 42.90 102.45 -1.88
N PHE A 669 43.43 102.08 -0.71
CA PHE A 669 44.59 102.77 -0.13
C PHE A 669 45.85 102.55 -0.96
N ILE A 670 46.07 101.36 -1.51
CA ILE A 670 47.20 101.10 -2.40
C ILE A 670 47.08 101.92 -3.68
N THR A 671 45.91 101.94 -4.34
CA THR A 671 45.73 102.72 -5.57
C THR A 671 45.90 104.23 -5.34
N GLN A 672 45.48 104.76 -4.19
CA GLN A 672 45.74 106.17 -3.83
C GLN A 672 47.23 106.46 -3.65
N LEU A 673 47.98 105.52 -3.05
CA LEU A 673 49.41 105.66 -2.80
C LEU A 673 50.28 105.40 -4.04
N THR A 674 49.81 104.60 -5.01
CA THR A 674 50.56 104.25 -6.23
C THR A 674 50.11 105.04 -7.46
N ASP A 675 48.82 104.99 -7.79
CA ASP A 675 48.31 105.43 -9.09
C ASP A 675 47.93 106.91 -9.08
N GLU A 676 47.44 107.40 -7.94
CA GLU A 676 47.08 108.82 -7.75
C GLU A 676 48.28 109.69 -7.32
N ASN A 677 49.48 109.11 -7.16
CA ASN A 677 50.72 109.78 -6.73
C ASN A 677 50.57 110.66 -5.47
N GLN A 678 49.72 110.24 -4.53
CA GLN A 678 49.58 110.94 -3.26
C GLN A 678 50.75 110.57 -2.33
N SER A 679 51.70 111.49 -2.16
CA SER A 679 52.84 111.31 -1.24
C SER A 679 52.45 111.49 0.23
N CYS A 680 51.23 111.12 0.62
CA CYS A 680 50.71 111.23 1.97
C CYS A 680 49.85 110.03 2.36
N CYS A 681 49.76 109.74 3.66
CA CYS A 681 49.01 108.60 4.18
C CYS A 681 47.49 108.76 3.93
N PRO A 682 46.78 107.78 3.33
CA PRO A 682 45.38 107.90 2.95
C PRO A 682 44.40 107.98 4.14
N VAL A 683 44.86 107.66 5.36
CA VAL A 683 44.04 107.73 6.57
C VAL A 683 44.22 109.06 7.31
N CYS A 684 45.47 109.46 7.57
CA CYS A 684 45.77 110.64 8.39
C CYS A 684 46.30 111.85 7.60
N GLN A 685 46.42 111.71 6.28
CA GLN A 685 46.88 112.74 5.31
C GLN A 685 48.27 113.33 5.62
N ARG A 686 49.07 112.68 6.47
CA ARG A 686 50.46 113.07 6.72
C ARG A 686 51.32 112.77 5.51
N VAL A 687 52.04 113.77 5.02
CA VAL A 687 53.01 113.62 3.94
C VAL A 687 54.15 112.71 4.37
N PHE A 688 54.50 111.73 3.55
CA PHE A 688 55.67 110.87 3.76
C PHE A 688 56.93 111.69 3.47
N GLN A 689 57.81 111.79 4.46
CA GLN A 689 58.99 112.67 4.35
C GLN A 689 60.07 112.06 3.43
N THR A 690 60.04 110.75 3.26
CA THR A 690 60.95 110.01 2.38
C THR A 690 60.19 109.00 1.52
N GLU A 691 60.69 108.75 0.32
CA GLU A 691 60.15 107.72 -0.57
C GLU A 691 60.25 106.31 0.04
N ALA A 692 61.23 106.09 0.92
CA ALA A 692 61.38 104.82 1.64
C ALA A 692 60.18 104.54 2.57
N GLU A 693 59.69 105.56 3.29
CA GLU A 693 58.49 105.41 4.14
C GLU A 693 57.24 105.10 3.31
N LEU A 694 57.09 105.73 2.14
CA LEU A 694 55.98 105.46 1.22
C LEU A 694 56.02 104.00 0.73
N GLN A 695 57.19 103.52 0.29
CA GLN A 695 57.35 102.14 -0.18
C GLN A 695 57.19 101.10 0.94
N GLU A 696 57.63 101.38 2.17
CA GLU A 696 57.39 100.49 3.31
C GLU A 696 55.88 100.36 3.62
N VAL A 697 55.13 101.45 3.59
CA VAL A 697 53.67 101.42 3.81
C VAL A 697 52.96 100.68 2.66
N ILE A 698 53.33 100.94 1.41
CA ILE A 698 52.78 100.20 0.25
C ILE A 698 53.08 98.70 0.41
N SER A 699 54.31 98.34 0.77
CA SER A 699 54.70 96.95 1.00
C SER A 699 53.93 96.30 2.16
N ASP A 700 53.70 97.00 3.26
CA ASP A 700 52.89 96.50 4.38
C ASP A 700 51.44 96.25 3.94
N LEU A 701 50.81 97.20 3.23
CA LEU A 701 49.45 97.06 2.71
C LEU A 701 49.35 95.93 1.67
N GLN A 702 50.32 95.82 0.75
CA GLN A 702 50.38 94.75 -0.25
C GLN A 702 50.59 93.37 0.41
N SER A 703 51.41 93.29 1.46
CA SER A 703 51.62 92.04 2.19
C SER A 703 50.35 91.56 2.91
N LYS A 704 49.57 92.50 3.47
CA LYS A 704 48.27 92.24 4.11
C LYS A 704 47.20 91.81 3.12
N LEU A 705 47.26 92.31 1.88
CA LEU A 705 46.35 91.93 0.79
C LEU A 705 46.71 90.62 0.08
N ARG A 706 47.97 90.17 0.13
CA ARG A 706 48.46 89.02 -0.65
C ARG A 706 47.67 87.71 -0.42
N LEU A 707 47.21 87.47 0.80
CA LEU A 707 46.46 86.24 1.17
C LEU A 707 44.95 86.47 1.32
N ALA A 708 44.45 87.70 1.16
CA ALA A 708 43.05 88.02 1.41
C ALA A 708 42.09 87.51 0.31
N PRO A 709 42.41 87.61 -1.01
CA PRO A 709 41.54 87.08 -2.07
C PRO A 709 41.36 85.56 -2.01
N ASP A 710 42.42 84.82 -1.69
CA ASP A 710 42.36 83.35 -1.59
C ASP A 710 41.54 82.90 -0.37
N LYS A 711 41.71 83.57 0.78
CA LYS A 711 40.88 83.35 1.96
C LYS A 711 39.42 83.77 1.73
N LEU A 712 39.18 84.82 0.94
CA LEU A 712 37.83 85.24 0.57
C LEU A 712 37.16 84.16 -0.29
N LYS A 713 37.83 83.65 -1.34
CA LYS A 713 37.34 82.55 -2.16
C LYS A 713 37.09 81.27 -1.35
N SER A 714 37.99 80.91 -0.43
CA SER A 714 37.80 79.73 0.42
C SER A 714 36.60 79.90 1.35
N THR A 715 36.44 81.09 1.94
CA THR A 715 35.31 81.40 2.84
C THR A 715 33.99 81.44 2.08
N GLU A 716 33.95 81.95 0.85
CA GLU A 716 32.77 81.90 -0.02
C GLU A 716 32.38 80.48 -0.43
N SER A 717 33.37 79.64 -0.74
CA SER A 717 33.13 78.23 -1.06
C SER A 717 32.58 77.47 0.15
N GLU A 718 33.14 77.68 1.34
CA GLU A 718 32.65 77.11 2.59
C GLU A 718 31.24 77.62 2.94
N LEU A 719 30.97 78.92 2.77
CA LEU A 719 29.65 79.50 2.99
C LEU A 719 28.60 78.86 2.07
N LYS A 720 28.87 78.76 0.76
CA LYS A 720 27.97 78.09 -0.19
C LYS A 720 27.73 76.61 0.17
N LYS A 721 28.77 75.91 0.63
CA LYS A 721 28.66 74.51 1.06
C LYS A 721 27.76 74.37 2.29
N LYS A 722 27.89 75.29 3.27
CA LYS A 722 27.06 75.30 4.48
C LYS A 722 25.62 75.73 4.19
N GLU A 723 25.39 76.72 3.33
CA GLU A 723 24.05 77.14 2.90
C GLU A 723 23.33 76.02 2.14
N LYS A 724 24.03 75.32 1.23
CA LYS A 724 23.49 74.15 0.55
C LYS A 724 23.09 73.05 1.54
N ARG A 725 23.95 72.77 2.53
CA ARG A 725 23.65 71.80 3.59
C ARG A 725 22.43 72.21 4.43
N ARG A 726 22.26 73.50 4.72
CA ARG A 726 21.08 74.03 5.42
C ARG A 726 19.81 73.81 4.60
N ASP A 727 19.85 74.08 3.31
CA ASP A 727 18.68 73.92 2.43
C ASP A 727 18.29 72.44 2.27
N GLU A 728 19.29 71.55 2.21
CA GLU A 728 19.09 70.10 2.27
C GLU A 728 18.47 69.65 3.60
N MET A 729 18.93 70.19 4.75
CA MET A 729 18.31 69.92 6.05
C MET A 729 16.88 70.45 6.14
N LEU A 730 16.61 71.70 5.72
CA LEU A 730 15.26 72.28 5.74
C LEU A 730 14.26 71.49 4.89
N GLY A 731 14.71 70.87 3.79
CA GLY A 731 13.90 69.95 2.99
C GLY A 731 13.45 68.68 3.72
N LEU A 732 14.06 68.33 4.85
CA LEU A 732 13.76 67.15 5.66
C LEU A 732 12.85 67.42 6.87
N VAL A 733 12.48 68.67 7.14
CA VAL A 733 11.56 69.02 8.23
C VAL A 733 10.19 68.33 8.11
N PRO A 734 9.55 68.24 6.92
CA PRO A 734 8.30 67.48 6.76
C PRO A 734 8.45 65.98 7.01
N VAL A 735 9.64 65.43 6.72
CA VAL A 735 9.97 64.02 6.97
C VAL A 735 10.07 63.76 8.46
N ARG A 736 10.65 64.70 9.23
CA ARG A 736 10.68 64.63 10.70
C ARG A 736 9.28 64.60 11.31
N GLN A 737 8.36 65.44 10.85
CA GLN A 737 6.98 65.41 11.33
C GLN A 737 6.31 64.07 11.01
N SER A 738 6.55 63.53 9.81
CA SER A 738 6.04 62.21 9.42
C SER A 738 6.60 61.08 10.30
N ILE A 739 7.86 61.16 10.73
CA ILE A 739 8.49 60.21 11.68
C ILE A 739 7.77 60.26 13.03
N ILE A 740 7.44 61.45 13.55
CA ILE A 740 6.71 61.61 14.82
C ILE A 740 5.31 60.99 14.70
N ASP A 741 4.57 61.33 13.65
CA ASP A 741 3.21 60.82 13.45
C ASP A 741 3.19 59.29 13.32
N LEU A 742 4.18 58.71 12.62
CA LEU A 742 4.35 57.25 12.52
C LEU A 742 4.68 56.61 13.88
N LYS A 743 5.62 57.19 14.64
CA LYS A 743 6.19 56.60 15.87
C LYS A 743 5.28 56.76 17.08
N GLU A 744 4.61 57.90 17.21
CA GLU A 744 3.83 58.25 18.41
C GLU A 744 2.33 58.00 18.25
N LYS A 745 1.81 57.92 17.00
CA LYS A 745 0.38 57.80 16.74
C LYS A 745 0.02 56.57 15.92
N GLU A 746 0.46 56.49 14.68
CA GLU A 746 -0.06 55.48 13.73
C GLU A 746 0.32 54.04 14.11
N ILE A 747 1.59 53.77 14.41
CA ILE A 747 2.04 52.42 14.80
C ILE A 747 1.42 52.00 16.15
N PRO A 748 1.39 52.84 17.20
CA PRO A 748 0.69 52.51 18.45
C PRO A 748 -0.82 52.23 18.28
N GLU A 749 -1.54 53.02 17.47
CA GLU A 749 -2.97 52.79 17.19
C GLU A 749 -3.20 51.44 16.49
N LEU A 750 -2.38 51.10 15.50
CA LEU A 750 -2.44 49.82 14.82
C LEU A 750 -2.10 48.65 15.75
N ARG A 751 -1.12 48.80 16.65
CA ARG A 751 -0.79 47.80 17.68
C ARG A 751 -1.94 47.58 18.67
N ASN A 752 -2.67 48.64 19.05
CA ASN A 752 -3.87 48.52 19.88
C ASN A 752 -5.00 47.79 19.14
N LYS A 753 -5.25 48.14 17.87
CA LYS A 753 -6.22 47.41 17.01
C LYS A 753 -5.86 45.92 16.90
N LEU A 754 -4.58 45.59 16.72
CA LEU A 754 -4.10 44.21 16.69
C LEU A 754 -4.37 43.47 18.01
N GLN A 755 -4.18 44.14 19.15
CA GLN A 755 -4.48 43.57 20.47
C GLN A 755 -5.98 43.25 20.63
N ASN A 756 -6.87 44.14 20.19
CA ASN A 756 -8.31 43.90 20.23
C ASN A 756 -8.73 42.73 19.36
N VAL A 757 -8.24 42.67 18.12
CA VAL A 757 -8.52 41.55 17.20
C VAL A 757 -7.98 40.22 17.75
N ASN A 758 -6.80 40.21 18.39
CA ASN A 758 -6.30 39.00 19.05
C ASN A 758 -7.20 38.53 20.20
N ARG A 759 -7.79 39.45 20.97
CA ARG A 759 -8.76 39.11 22.03
C ARG A 759 -10.05 38.52 21.44
N ASP A 760 -10.54 39.10 20.34
CA ASP A 760 -11.73 38.56 19.66
C ASP A 760 -11.46 37.17 19.06
N ILE A 761 -10.28 36.93 18.52
CA ILE A 761 -9.85 35.59 18.06
C ILE A 761 -9.85 34.59 19.22
N GLN A 762 -9.32 34.95 20.39
CA GLN A 762 -9.33 34.07 21.56
C GLN A 762 -10.75 33.77 22.03
N ARG A 763 -11.63 34.77 22.10
CA ARG A 763 -13.05 34.57 22.45
C ARG A 763 -13.72 33.62 21.46
N LEU A 764 -13.58 33.87 20.15
CA LEU A 764 -14.19 33.05 19.11
C LEU A 764 -13.65 31.62 19.11
N LYS A 765 -12.37 31.40 19.45
CA LYS A 765 -11.81 30.04 19.62
C LYS A 765 -12.46 29.30 20.78
N ASN A 766 -12.63 29.95 21.93
CA ASN A 766 -13.33 29.34 23.06
C ASN A 766 -14.79 29.02 22.70
N ASP A 767 -15.49 29.93 22.03
CA ASP A 767 -16.88 29.72 21.61
C ASP A 767 -16.99 28.54 20.61
N VAL A 768 -16.01 28.35 19.72
CA VAL A 768 -15.93 27.19 18.81
C VAL A 768 -15.71 25.91 19.60
N GLU A 769 -14.76 25.88 20.53
CA GLU A 769 -14.50 24.72 21.39
C GLU A 769 -15.74 24.33 22.23
N GLU A 770 -16.49 25.31 22.76
CA GLU A 770 -17.75 25.07 23.46
C GLU A 770 -18.84 24.44 22.56
N GLN A 771 -18.98 24.90 21.31
CA GLN A 771 -19.95 24.30 20.39
C GLN A 771 -19.49 22.92 19.87
N GLU A 772 -18.19 22.71 19.69
CA GLU A 772 -17.60 21.41 19.32
C GLU A 772 -17.79 20.37 20.43
N THR A 773 -17.57 20.76 21.69
CA THR A 773 -17.82 19.89 22.85
C THR A 773 -19.29 19.55 22.99
N LEU A 774 -20.20 20.52 22.82
CA LEU A 774 -21.64 20.27 22.81
C LEU A 774 -22.05 19.30 21.69
N LEU A 775 -21.50 19.47 20.48
CA LEU A 775 -21.72 18.56 19.35
C LEU A 775 -21.18 17.15 19.66
N GLY A 776 -20.04 17.06 20.32
CA GLY A 776 -19.42 15.82 20.79
C GLY A 776 -20.23 15.06 21.84
N VAL A 777 -21.15 15.72 22.55
CA VAL A 777 -22.10 15.07 23.48
C VAL A 777 -23.37 14.62 22.76
N ILE A 778 -23.96 15.48 21.92
CA ILE A 778 -25.26 15.20 21.28
C ILE A 778 -25.14 14.15 20.16
N MET A 779 -24.02 14.09 19.44
CA MET A 779 -23.83 13.12 18.34
C MET A 779 -23.80 11.66 18.80
N PRO A 780 -23.05 11.26 19.85
CA PRO A 780 -23.10 9.90 20.39
C PRO A 780 -24.49 9.49 20.89
N GLU A 781 -25.23 10.40 21.53
CA GLU A 781 -26.61 10.15 21.98
C GLU A 781 -27.54 9.80 20.81
N GLU A 782 -27.42 10.54 19.69
CA GLU A 782 -28.21 10.33 18.48
C GLU A 782 -27.83 9.04 17.74
N GLU A 783 -26.53 8.72 17.68
CA GLU A 783 -26.02 7.51 17.04
C GLU A 783 -26.40 6.24 17.84
N SER A 784 -26.30 6.27 19.18
CA SER A 784 -26.76 5.18 20.04
C SER A 784 -28.27 4.91 19.86
N ALA A 785 -29.09 5.97 19.85
CA ALA A 785 -30.52 5.84 19.62
C ALA A 785 -30.87 5.31 18.20
N LYS A 786 -30.08 5.66 17.17
CA LYS A 786 -30.23 5.13 15.80
C LYS A 786 -29.97 3.63 15.74
N VAL A 787 -28.95 3.13 16.42
CA VAL A 787 -28.65 1.69 16.49
C VAL A 787 -29.81 0.92 17.13
N CYS A 788 -30.48 1.50 18.13
CA CYS A 788 -31.65 0.88 18.75
C CYS A 788 -32.90 0.86 17.84
N LEU A 789 -33.01 1.74 16.84
CA LEU A 789 -34.22 1.87 15.99
C LEU A 789 -34.53 0.60 15.19
N THR A 790 -33.51 -0.13 14.73
CA THR A 790 -33.67 -1.38 13.98
C THR A 790 -34.27 -2.47 14.87
N ASP A 791 -33.78 -2.59 16.10
CA ASP A 791 -34.23 -3.61 17.05
C ASP A 791 -35.64 -3.27 17.59
N VAL A 792 -35.94 -1.99 17.82
CA VAL A 792 -37.30 -1.53 18.16
C VAL A 792 -38.29 -1.80 17.02
N SER A 793 -37.86 -1.65 15.76
CA SER A 793 -38.69 -1.98 14.58
C SER A 793 -38.96 -3.49 14.44
N ILE A 794 -37.96 -4.33 14.76
CA ILE A 794 -38.11 -5.80 14.78
C ILE A 794 -39.05 -6.21 15.92
N MET A 795 -38.93 -5.58 17.09
CA MET A 795 -39.82 -5.80 18.23
C MET A 795 -41.28 -5.46 17.89
N GLU A 796 -41.55 -4.34 17.20
CA GLU A 796 -42.91 -3.97 16.78
C GLU A 796 -43.50 -5.00 15.80
N ARG A 797 -42.67 -5.59 14.92
CA ARG A 797 -43.07 -6.70 14.05
C ARG A 797 -43.45 -7.95 14.85
N PHE A 798 -42.63 -8.32 15.84
CA PHE A 798 -42.96 -9.45 16.73
C PHE A 798 -44.22 -9.20 17.56
N GLN A 799 -44.48 -7.96 17.99
CA GLN A 799 -45.74 -7.60 18.66
C GLN A 799 -46.96 -7.73 17.74
N MET A 800 -46.83 -7.42 16.45
CA MET A 800 -47.89 -7.64 15.46
C MET A 800 -48.13 -9.13 15.19
N GLU A 801 -47.06 -9.91 15.04
CA GLU A 801 -47.15 -11.37 14.88
C GLU A 801 -47.78 -12.05 16.09
N LEU A 802 -47.44 -11.61 17.31
CA LEU A 802 -48.00 -12.13 18.55
C LEU A 802 -49.51 -11.92 18.63
N LYS A 803 -50.02 -10.76 18.19
CA LYS A 803 -51.47 -10.50 18.09
C LYS A 803 -52.17 -11.45 17.11
N ASP A 804 -51.51 -11.86 16.03
CA ASP A 804 -52.07 -12.81 15.06
C ASP A 804 -52.09 -14.25 15.62
N VAL A 805 -51.04 -14.66 16.35
CA VAL A 805 -51.01 -15.93 17.07
C VAL A 805 -52.09 -15.99 18.16
N GLU A 806 -52.27 -14.92 18.93
CA GLU A 806 -53.36 -14.81 19.93
C GLU A 806 -54.75 -14.91 19.30
N ARG A 807 -54.95 -14.32 18.11
CA ARG A 807 -56.20 -14.45 17.35
C ARG A 807 -56.46 -15.90 16.90
N LYS A 808 -55.42 -16.63 16.46
CA LYS A 808 -55.52 -18.05 16.07
C LYS A 808 -55.81 -18.96 17.26
N ILE A 809 -55.23 -18.66 18.43
CA ILE A 809 -55.54 -19.34 19.70
C ILE A 809 -57.03 -19.16 20.05
N ALA A 810 -57.57 -17.94 19.93
CA ALA A 810 -58.98 -17.66 20.18
C ALA A 810 -59.93 -18.42 19.22
N GLN A 811 -59.54 -18.59 17.95
CA GLN A 811 -60.31 -19.35 16.96
C GLN A 811 -60.35 -20.86 17.25
N GLN A 812 -59.26 -21.45 17.76
CA GLN A 812 -59.24 -22.87 18.14
C GLN A 812 -59.99 -23.11 19.47
N ALA A 813 -59.96 -22.14 20.39
CA ALA A 813 -60.76 -22.17 21.62
C ALA A 813 -62.28 -22.19 21.33
N ALA A 814 -62.73 -21.47 20.29
CA ALA A 814 -64.15 -21.45 19.88
C ALA A 814 -64.65 -22.80 19.31
N LYS A 815 -63.77 -23.66 18.75
CA LYS A 815 -64.13 -25.00 18.25
C LYS A 815 -64.35 -26.04 19.36
N LEU A 816 -63.98 -25.73 20.60
CA LEU A 816 -64.14 -26.59 21.77
C LEU A 816 -65.46 -26.33 22.53
N GLN A 817 -66.38 -25.53 21.96
CA GLN A 817 -67.65 -25.15 22.59
C GLN A 817 -68.85 -25.87 21.94
N GLY A 818 -69.50 -26.75 22.71
CA GLY A 818 -70.67 -27.54 22.29
C GLY A 818 -70.51 -29.02 22.67
N LEU A 819 -70.67 -29.34 23.95
CA LEU A 819 -70.58 -30.68 24.51
C LEU A 819 -71.93 -31.10 25.09
N ASP A 820 -72.38 -32.29 24.73
CA ASP A 820 -73.41 -33.03 25.46
C ASP A 820 -72.72 -34.10 26.33
N LEU A 821 -73.05 -34.09 27.61
CA LEU A 821 -72.35 -34.74 28.71
C LEU A 821 -73.25 -35.84 29.26
N ASP A 822 -73.02 -37.11 28.92
CA ASP A 822 -73.67 -38.20 29.68
C ASP A 822 -72.94 -39.56 29.71
N ARG A 823 -71.64 -39.61 29.38
CA ARG A 823 -70.75 -40.72 29.80
C ARG A 823 -69.35 -40.20 30.08
N THR A 824 -68.83 -40.42 31.29
CA THR A 824 -67.59 -39.79 31.75
C THR A 824 -66.36 -40.65 31.49
N VAL A 825 -65.27 -39.99 31.07
CA VAL A 825 -63.91 -40.57 30.93
C VAL A 825 -63.53 -41.41 32.16
N GLN A 826 -63.97 -41.02 33.36
CA GLN A 826 -63.68 -41.74 34.59
C GLN A 826 -64.34 -43.12 34.68
N GLN A 827 -65.58 -43.34 34.19
CA GLN A 827 -66.21 -44.66 34.26
C GLN A 827 -65.53 -45.68 33.33
N VAL A 828 -65.18 -45.24 32.11
CA VAL A 828 -64.42 -46.06 31.14
C VAL A 828 -62.99 -46.29 31.65
N ASN A 829 -62.38 -45.30 32.31
CA ASN A 829 -61.05 -45.42 32.90
C ASN A 829 -61.02 -46.27 34.18
N GLN A 830 -62.13 -46.38 34.93
CA GLN A 830 -62.21 -47.20 36.15
C GLN A 830 -62.38 -48.70 35.82
N GLU A 831 -63.21 -49.04 34.83
CA GLU A 831 -63.27 -50.41 34.28
C GLU A 831 -61.96 -50.82 33.60
N LYS A 832 -61.30 -49.86 32.93
CA LYS A 832 -59.93 -50.02 32.43
C LYS A 832 -58.95 -50.27 33.57
N GLN A 833 -58.98 -49.46 34.63
CA GLN A 833 -58.07 -49.58 35.79
C GLN A 833 -58.26 -50.87 36.58
N GLU A 834 -59.46 -51.43 36.72
CA GLU A 834 -59.66 -52.72 37.40
C GLU A 834 -59.10 -53.90 36.60
N LYS A 835 -59.30 -53.91 35.28
CA LYS A 835 -58.74 -54.92 34.39
C LYS A 835 -57.22 -54.74 34.23
N GLN A 836 -56.75 -53.50 34.23
CA GLN A 836 -55.34 -53.13 34.27
C GLN A 836 -54.69 -53.52 35.59
N HIS A 837 -55.32 -53.34 36.76
CA HIS A 837 -54.75 -53.74 38.06
C HIS A 837 -54.56 -55.26 38.19
N LYS A 838 -55.48 -56.05 37.64
CA LYS A 838 -55.32 -57.52 37.58
C LYS A 838 -54.20 -57.92 36.61
N LEU A 839 -54.09 -57.25 35.46
CA LEU A 839 -52.97 -57.41 34.52
C LEU A 839 -51.63 -56.99 35.15
N ASP A 840 -51.62 -55.92 35.94
CA ASP A 840 -50.45 -55.37 36.62
C ASP A 840 -50.03 -56.24 37.79
N THR A 841 -50.94 -56.90 38.50
CA THR A 841 -50.61 -57.85 39.59
C THR A 841 -49.96 -59.13 39.04
N VAL A 842 -50.51 -59.67 37.95
CA VAL A 842 -49.92 -60.83 37.24
C VAL A 842 -48.60 -60.42 36.56
N SER A 843 -48.53 -59.22 35.97
CA SER A 843 -47.29 -58.68 35.41
C SER A 843 -46.24 -58.36 36.48
N SER A 844 -46.62 -57.91 37.67
CA SER A 844 -45.70 -57.62 38.79
C SER A 844 -45.09 -58.89 39.37
N LYS A 845 -45.82 -60.01 39.41
CA LYS A 845 -45.26 -61.32 39.80
C LYS A 845 -44.31 -61.88 38.73
N ILE A 846 -44.64 -61.72 37.45
CA ILE A 846 -43.74 -62.04 36.34
C ILE A 846 -42.49 -61.17 36.39
N GLU A 847 -42.64 -59.87 36.64
CA GLU A 847 -41.54 -58.92 36.76
C GLU A 847 -40.70 -59.17 38.01
N LEU A 848 -41.27 -59.54 39.16
CA LEU A 848 -40.50 -59.91 40.35
C LEU A 848 -39.65 -61.17 40.12
N ASN A 849 -40.20 -62.21 39.51
CA ASN A 849 -39.45 -63.43 39.21
C ASN A 849 -38.43 -63.21 38.07
N ARG A 850 -38.76 -62.37 37.07
CA ARG A 850 -37.79 -61.94 36.05
C ARG A 850 -36.71 -61.05 36.63
N LYS A 851 -37.04 -60.16 37.56
CA LYS A 851 -36.11 -59.27 38.25
C LYS A 851 -35.19 -60.06 39.16
N PHE A 852 -35.65 -61.12 39.83
CA PHE A 852 -34.77 -62.01 40.59
C PHE A 852 -33.79 -62.79 39.70
N ILE A 853 -34.25 -63.26 38.53
CA ILE A 853 -33.37 -63.89 37.52
C ILE A 853 -32.40 -62.85 36.94
N GLN A 854 -32.90 -61.66 36.63
CA GLN A 854 -32.15 -60.56 36.03
C GLN A 854 -31.14 -59.99 37.01
N ASP A 855 -31.46 -59.78 38.29
CA ASP A 855 -30.54 -59.31 39.33
C ASP A 855 -29.41 -60.32 39.56
N GLN A 856 -29.70 -61.63 39.58
CA GLN A 856 -28.67 -62.66 39.69
C GLN A 856 -27.80 -62.77 38.42
N GLN A 857 -28.38 -62.57 37.23
CA GLN A 857 -27.64 -62.53 35.98
C GLN A 857 -26.82 -61.24 35.82
N GLU A 858 -27.39 -60.09 36.18
CA GLU A 858 -26.76 -58.77 36.17
C GLU A 858 -25.63 -58.69 37.18
N GLN A 859 -25.76 -59.30 38.36
CA GLN A 859 -24.65 -59.34 39.33
C GLN A 859 -23.45 -60.17 38.82
N ILE A 860 -23.71 -61.29 38.14
CA ILE A 860 -22.66 -62.09 37.47
C ILE A 860 -22.10 -61.33 36.26
N GLN A 861 -22.95 -60.62 35.51
CA GLN A 861 -22.57 -59.89 34.30
C GLN A 861 -21.83 -58.58 34.61
N TYR A 862 -22.14 -57.94 35.75
CA TYR A 862 -21.46 -56.77 36.32
C TYR A 862 -20.08 -57.15 36.85
N LEU A 863 -19.95 -58.26 37.58
CA LEU A 863 -18.64 -58.76 38.00
C LEU A 863 -17.79 -59.21 36.78
N LYS A 864 -18.41 -59.75 35.72
CA LYS A 864 -17.75 -60.02 34.43
C LYS A 864 -17.36 -58.74 33.69
N SER A 865 -18.20 -57.71 33.67
CA SER A 865 -17.89 -56.45 33.02
C SER A 865 -16.73 -55.74 33.72
N ILE A 866 -16.74 -55.65 35.06
CA ILE A 866 -15.62 -55.09 35.84
C ILE A 866 -14.33 -55.85 35.58
N THR A 867 -14.38 -57.19 35.58
CA THR A 867 -13.19 -58.01 35.30
C THR A 867 -12.66 -57.78 33.88
N ASN A 868 -13.55 -57.62 32.90
CA ASN A 868 -13.20 -57.36 31.51
C ASN A 868 -12.73 -55.91 31.28
N GLU A 869 -13.30 -54.94 31.99
CA GLU A 869 -12.91 -53.53 31.98
C GLU A 869 -11.51 -53.37 32.55
N LEU A 870 -11.22 -53.95 33.72
CA LEU A 870 -9.87 -53.95 34.30
C LEU A 870 -8.85 -54.66 33.38
N LYS A 871 -9.24 -55.75 32.70
CA LYS A 871 -8.41 -56.41 31.68
C LYS A 871 -8.17 -55.52 30.46
N SER A 872 -9.20 -54.82 29.99
CA SER A 872 -9.12 -53.90 28.85
C SER A 872 -8.22 -52.71 29.17
N GLU A 873 -8.38 -52.12 30.35
CA GLU A 873 -7.59 -50.98 30.83
C GLU A 873 -6.11 -51.36 30.97
N LYS A 874 -5.81 -52.53 31.52
CA LYS A 874 -4.43 -53.07 31.57
C LYS A 874 -3.83 -53.26 30.16
N LEU A 875 -4.62 -53.79 29.22
CA LEU A 875 -4.17 -53.99 27.84
C LEU A 875 -3.90 -52.66 27.13
N GLN A 876 -4.76 -51.66 27.38
CA GLN A 876 -4.67 -50.33 26.80
C GLN A 876 -3.43 -49.58 27.30
N ILE A 877 -3.13 -49.64 28.60
CA ILE A 877 -1.91 -49.02 29.16
C ILE A 877 -0.64 -49.71 28.64
N SER A 878 -0.65 -51.04 28.47
CA SER A 878 0.47 -51.79 27.86
C SER A 878 0.73 -51.37 26.40
N THR A 879 -0.35 -51.13 25.63
CA THR A 879 -0.25 -50.67 24.23
C THR A 879 0.29 -49.24 24.15
N ASN A 880 -0.10 -48.39 25.09
CA ASN A 880 0.42 -47.02 25.21
C ASN A 880 1.93 -46.99 25.51
N LEU A 881 2.46 -47.97 26.26
CA LEU A 881 3.89 -48.08 26.56
C LEU A 881 4.75 -48.41 25.32
N GLN A 882 4.24 -49.25 24.41
CA GLN A 882 4.88 -49.50 23.11
C GLN A 882 4.82 -48.29 22.17
N ARG A 883 3.69 -47.58 22.18
CA ARG A 883 3.55 -46.32 21.43
C ARG A 883 4.54 -45.26 21.92
N ARG A 884 4.82 -45.22 23.23
CA ARG A 884 5.83 -44.33 23.84
C ARG A 884 7.22 -44.55 23.24
N GLN A 885 7.68 -45.81 23.13
CA GLN A 885 8.99 -46.13 22.55
C GLN A 885 9.11 -45.70 21.08
N GLN A 886 8.06 -45.88 20.28
CA GLN A 886 8.03 -45.43 18.89
C GLN A 886 8.09 -43.90 18.76
N LEU A 887 7.38 -43.19 19.64
CA LEU A 887 7.42 -41.72 19.69
C LEU A 887 8.79 -41.19 20.16
N GLU A 888 9.49 -41.91 21.05
CA GLU A 888 10.87 -41.57 21.46
C GLU A 888 11.85 -41.68 20.28
N GLU A 889 11.79 -42.74 19.49
CA GLU A 889 12.61 -42.91 18.28
C GLU A 889 12.33 -41.81 17.24
N GLN A 890 11.05 -41.52 16.98
CA GLN A 890 10.65 -40.43 16.08
C GLN A 890 11.10 -39.05 16.57
N THR A 891 11.17 -38.84 17.89
CA THR A 891 11.66 -37.58 18.47
C THR A 891 13.14 -37.39 18.18
N VAL A 892 13.93 -38.46 18.23
CA VAL A 892 15.37 -38.42 17.91
C VAL A 892 15.59 -38.12 16.43
N GLU A 893 14.87 -38.81 15.53
CA GLU A 893 14.96 -38.58 14.08
C GLU A 893 14.59 -37.13 13.72
N LEU A 894 13.43 -36.66 14.16
CA LEU A 894 12.97 -35.28 13.91
C LEU A 894 13.93 -34.25 14.53
N SER A 895 14.53 -34.53 15.68
CA SER A 895 15.54 -33.67 16.31
C SER A 895 16.79 -33.52 15.45
N THR A 896 17.27 -34.62 14.85
CA THR A 896 18.45 -34.59 13.97
C THR A 896 18.17 -33.86 12.65
N GLU A 897 16.99 -34.04 12.06
CA GLU A 897 16.57 -33.29 10.87
C GLU A 897 16.46 -31.79 11.14
N VAL A 898 15.85 -31.39 12.27
CA VAL A 898 15.75 -29.98 12.70
C VAL A 898 17.14 -29.35 12.87
N GLN A 899 18.11 -30.08 13.43
CA GLN A 899 19.48 -29.59 13.57
C GLN A 899 20.19 -29.44 12.21
N SER A 900 19.98 -30.36 11.26
CA SER A 900 20.56 -30.26 9.92
C SER A 900 20.01 -29.07 9.14
N LEU A 901 18.69 -28.86 9.16
CA LEU A 901 18.02 -27.73 8.53
C LEU A 901 18.46 -26.39 9.13
N TYR A 902 18.68 -26.34 10.45
CA TYR A 902 19.24 -25.14 11.11
C TYR A 902 20.62 -24.76 10.58
N ARG A 903 21.50 -25.74 10.36
CA ARG A 903 22.85 -25.50 9.81
C ARG A 903 22.77 -25.02 8.36
N GLU A 904 21.96 -25.67 7.54
CA GLU A 904 21.80 -25.27 6.14
C GLU A 904 21.18 -23.87 5.96
N ILE A 905 20.24 -23.48 6.83
CA ILE A 905 19.69 -22.12 6.85
C ILE A 905 20.76 -21.12 7.30
N LYS A 906 21.59 -21.48 8.27
CA LYS A 906 22.68 -20.63 8.75
C LYS A 906 23.71 -20.37 7.65
N ASP A 907 24.16 -21.42 6.96
CA ASP A 907 25.13 -21.30 5.87
C ASP A 907 24.56 -20.46 4.71
N ALA A 908 23.28 -20.64 4.37
CA ALA A 908 22.61 -19.82 3.35
C ALA A 908 22.48 -18.34 3.77
N LYS A 909 22.21 -18.06 5.06
CA LYS A 909 22.16 -16.69 5.60
C LYS A 909 23.54 -16.02 5.60
N GLU A 910 24.59 -16.77 5.94
CA GLU A 910 25.98 -16.27 5.91
C GLU A 910 26.42 -15.89 4.48
N GLN A 911 25.88 -16.56 3.44
CA GLN A 911 26.13 -16.22 2.04
C GLN A 911 25.34 -15.00 1.53
N VAL A 912 24.22 -14.64 2.16
CA VAL A 912 23.41 -13.47 1.76
C VAL A 912 24.09 -12.15 2.14
N SER A 913 24.77 -12.10 3.29
CA SER A 913 25.48 -10.91 3.79
C SER A 913 26.47 -10.30 2.76
N PRO A 914 27.44 -11.04 2.19
CA PRO A 914 28.38 -10.49 1.22
C PRO A 914 27.71 -10.10 -0.11
N LEU A 915 26.61 -10.75 -0.49
CA LEU A 915 25.81 -10.36 -1.66
C LEU A 915 25.07 -9.05 -1.43
N GLU A 916 24.63 -8.77 -0.21
CA GLU A 916 23.98 -7.52 0.16
C GLU A 916 24.98 -6.35 0.13
N THR A 917 26.19 -6.55 0.69
CA THR A 917 27.25 -5.53 0.65
C THR A 917 27.74 -5.25 -0.79
N THR A 918 27.80 -6.26 -1.65
CA THR A 918 28.17 -6.07 -3.06
C THR A 918 27.07 -5.39 -3.87
N LEU A 919 25.81 -5.68 -3.57
CA LEU A 919 24.65 -5.01 -4.17
C LEU A 919 24.60 -3.52 -3.79
N GLU A 920 24.84 -3.19 -2.52
CA GLU A 920 24.95 -1.79 -2.06
C GLU A 920 26.10 -1.04 -2.76
N LYS A 921 27.28 -1.67 -2.89
CA LYS A 921 28.41 -1.08 -3.63
C LYS A 921 28.05 -0.79 -5.09
N PHE A 922 27.43 -1.73 -5.80
CA PHE A 922 27.03 -1.51 -7.19
C PHE A 922 25.90 -0.48 -7.33
N GLN A 923 25.01 -0.36 -6.35
CA GLN A 923 24.02 0.71 -6.29
C GLN A 923 24.66 2.08 -6.10
N GLN A 924 25.62 2.22 -5.18
CA GLN A 924 26.39 3.45 -4.98
C GLN A 924 27.19 3.83 -6.24
N GLU A 925 27.90 2.88 -6.85
CA GLU A 925 28.64 3.13 -8.10
C GLU A 925 27.71 3.55 -9.26
N LYS A 926 26.50 2.99 -9.34
CA LYS A 926 25.49 3.42 -10.32
C LYS A 926 25.00 4.84 -10.03
N GLU A 927 24.73 5.17 -8.78
CA GLU A 927 24.29 6.50 -8.37
C GLU A 927 25.36 7.57 -8.62
N GLU A 928 26.63 7.25 -8.34
CA GLU A 928 27.77 8.09 -8.72
C GLU A 928 27.86 8.31 -10.24
N LEU A 929 27.63 7.25 -11.05
CA LEU A 929 27.59 7.37 -12.50
C LEU A 929 26.44 8.24 -12.99
N ILE A 930 25.24 8.12 -12.40
CA ILE A 930 24.09 8.97 -12.70
C ILE A 930 24.38 10.43 -12.35
N ASN A 931 25.00 10.69 -11.19
CA ASN A 931 25.37 12.04 -10.78
C ASN A 931 26.45 12.64 -11.69
N LYS A 932 27.43 11.86 -12.14
CA LYS A 932 28.44 12.27 -13.13
C LYS A 932 27.81 12.52 -14.51
N LYS A 933 26.86 11.67 -14.95
CA LYS A 933 26.08 11.85 -16.18
C LYS A 933 25.27 13.15 -16.14
N ASN A 934 24.53 13.39 -15.06
CA ASN A 934 23.68 14.57 -14.91
C ASN A 934 24.49 15.87 -14.82
N SER A 935 25.58 15.88 -14.06
CA SER A 935 26.47 17.05 -13.98
C SER A 935 27.14 17.34 -15.32
N SER A 936 27.64 16.32 -16.02
CA SER A 936 28.22 16.47 -17.35
C SER A 936 27.21 16.91 -18.40
N ASN A 937 25.97 16.40 -18.35
CA ASN A 937 24.88 16.82 -19.25
C ASN A 937 24.51 18.28 -19.01
N LYS A 938 24.39 18.68 -17.74
CA LYS A 938 24.07 20.07 -17.37
C LYS A 938 25.15 21.03 -17.86
N ILE A 939 26.42 20.71 -17.67
CA ILE A 939 27.54 21.52 -18.19
C ILE A 939 27.49 21.63 -19.72
N ALA A 940 27.23 20.52 -20.43
CA ALA A 940 27.12 20.54 -21.89
C ALA A 940 25.90 21.35 -22.37
N GLN A 941 24.77 21.24 -21.68
CA GLN A 941 23.54 21.95 -22.01
C GLN A 941 23.61 23.45 -21.70
N ASP A 942 24.22 23.84 -20.58
CA ASP A 942 24.45 25.23 -20.21
C ASP A 942 25.40 25.90 -21.21
N LYS A 943 26.49 25.23 -21.61
CA LYS A 943 27.37 25.70 -22.69
C LYS A 943 26.63 25.86 -24.02
N MET A 944 25.79 24.89 -24.39
CA MET A 944 25.03 24.96 -25.65
C MET A 944 23.97 26.07 -25.64
N ASN A 945 23.34 26.33 -24.49
CA ASN A 945 22.36 27.39 -24.32
C ASN A 945 23.02 28.79 -24.37
N ASP A 946 24.18 28.97 -23.72
CA ASP A 946 24.94 30.23 -23.78
C ASP A 946 25.36 30.58 -25.21
N ILE A 947 25.84 29.60 -25.98
CA ILE A 947 26.18 29.80 -27.40
C ILE A 947 24.92 30.15 -28.20
N LYS A 948 23.80 29.46 -28.00
CA LYS A 948 22.53 29.75 -28.72
C LYS A 948 22.00 31.15 -28.42
N GLU A 949 22.07 31.59 -27.17
CA GLU A 949 21.61 32.91 -26.75
C GLU A 949 22.48 34.01 -27.39
N LYS A 950 23.81 33.86 -27.36
CA LYS A 950 24.74 34.78 -28.02
C LYS A 950 24.52 34.85 -29.52
N VAL A 951 24.32 33.71 -30.20
CA VAL A 951 24.00 33.67 -31.64
C VAL A 951 22.68 34.37 -31.95
N LYS A 952 21.64 34.16 -31.13
CA LYS A 952 20.35 34.83 -31.29
C LYS A 952 20.47 36.34 -31.14
N ASN A 953 21.23 36.81 -30.15
CA ASN A 953 21.48 38.23 -29.93
C ASN A 953 22.26 38.85 -31.10
N ILE A 954 23.29 38.16 -31.61
CA ILE A 954 24.01 38.57 -32.81
C ILE A 954 23.07 38.67 -34.01
N HIS A 955 22.17 37.69 -34.21
CA HIS A 955 21.21 37.71 -35.30
C HIS A 955 20.22 38.87 -35.20
N ASN A 956 19.71 39.17 -34.00
CA ASN A 956 18.83 40.33 -33.77
C ASN A 956 19.55 41.64 -34.12
N TYR A 957 20.78 41.84 -33.64
CA TYR A 957 21.56 43.03 -34.00
C TYR A 957 21.85 43.10 -35.50
N VAL A 958 22.16 41.98 -36.17
CA VAL A 958 22.33 41.95 -37.63
C VAL A 958 21.06 42.39 -38.35
N LYS A 959 19.89 41.90 -37.93
CA LYS A 959 18.60 42.27 -38.52
C LYS A 959 18.27 43.75 -38.31
N ASP A 960 18.52 44.29 -37.12
CA ASP A 960 18.28 45.71 -36.82
C ASP A 960 19.23 46.63 -37.60
N ILE A 961 20.48 46.19 -37.81
CA ILE A 961 21.47 46.86 -38.66
C ILE A 961 21.02 46.81 -40.13
N GLU A 962 20.56 45.65 -40.63
CA GLU A 962 20.06 45.49 -42.01
C GLU A 962 18.84 46.37 -42.27
N ASN A 963 17.88 46.44 -41.34
CA ASN A 963 16.71 47.31 -41.45
C ASN A 963 17.11 48.80 -41.54
N TYR A 964 18.11 49.23 -40.75
CA TYR A 964 18.61 50.60 -40.80
C TYR A 964 19.22 50.96 -42.16
N ILE A 965 20.02 50.05 -42.72
CA ILE A 965 20.69 50.23 -44.03
C ILE A 965 19.66 50.18 -45.16
N GLN A 966 18.71 49.24 -45.13
CA GLN A 966 17.69 49.08 -46.16
C GLN A 966 16.71 50.26 -46.22
N ASP A 967 16.43 50.89 -45.09
CA ASP A 967 15.60 52.09 -45.01
C ASP A 967 16.30 53.36 -45.55
N GLY A 968 17.58 53.30 -45.97
CA GLY A 968 18.30 54.43 -46.57
C GLY A 968 18.47 55.64 -45.65
N LYS A 969 18.48 55.41 -44.32
CA LYS A 969 18.39 56.48 -43.30
C LYS A 969 19.59 57.43 -43.30
N ASP A 970 20.77 56.96 -43.69
CA ASP A 970 21.98 57.80 -43.80
C ASP A 970 21.87 58.84 -44.93
N ASP A 971 21.32 58.44 -46.08
CA ASP A 971 21.11 59.35 -47.21
C ASP A 971 19.98 60.33 -46.91
N TYR A 972 18.91 59.86 -46.25
CA TYR A 972 17.81 60.71 -45.79
C TYR A 972 18.29 61.72 -44.74
N LYS A 973 19.17 61.31 -43.83
CA LYS A 973 19.77 62.21 -42.85
C LYS A 973 20.61 63.30 -43.52
N LYS A 974 21.51 62.94 -44.44
CA LYS A 974 22.31 63.94 -45.18
C LYS A 974 21.43 64.94 -45.92
N GLN A 975 20.36 64.47 -46.55
CA GLN A 975 19.39 65.33 -47.21
C GLN A 975 18.74 66.34 -46.22
N LYS A 976 18.36 65.89 -45.03
CA LYS A 976 17.79 66.76 -43.98
C LYS A 976 18.81 67.70 -43.36
N GLU A 977 20.08 67.31 -43.25
CA GLU A 977 21.16 68.18 -42.78
C GLU A 977 21.48 69.29 -43.80
N ASP A 978 21.45 68.99 -45.10
CA ASP A 978 21.61 69.98 -46.16
C ASP A 978 20.43 70.95 -46.22
N GLU A 979 19.19 70.47 -46.01
CA GLU A 979 18.00 71.32 -45.85
C GLU A 979 18.13 72.22 -44.62
N LEU A 980 18.56 71.67 -43.48
CA LEU A 980 18.77 72.43 -42.24
C LEU A 980 19.83 73.54 -42.41
N ASN A 981 20.95 73.24 -43.07
CA ASN A 981 22.00 74.23 -43.32
C ASN A 981 21.53 75.38 -44.23
N LYS A 982 20.67 75.09 -45.22
CA LYS A 982 20.04 76.13 -46.06
C LYS A 982 19.10 77.02 -45.24
N VAL A 983 18.27 76.44 -44.38
CA VAL A 983 17.35 77.17 -43.49
C VAL A 983 18.13 78.03 -42.48
N ILE A 984 19.25 77.54 -41.93
CA ILE A 984 20.13 78.31 -41.04
C ILE A 984 20.75 79.52 -41.75
N ALA A 985 21.20 79.36 -43.00
CA ALA A 985 21.74 80.47 -43.78
C ALA A 985 20.67 81.56 -44.02
N GLN A 986 19.46 81.17 -44.40
CA GLN A 986 18.32 82.08 -44.59
C GLN A 986 17.90 82.78 -43.30
N LEU A 987 17.94 82.08 -42.16
CA LEU A 987 17.72 82.66 -40.83
C LEU A 987 18.73 83.74 -40.48
N SER A 988 20.01 83.51 -40.76
CA SER A 988 21.07 84.49 -40.47
C SER A 988 20.94 85.78 -41.29
N GLU A 989 20.39 85.67 -42.51
CA GLU A 989 20.14 86.81 -43.39
C GLU A 989 18.89 87.59 -42.93
N CYS A 990 17.84 86.89 -42.49
CA CYS A 990 16.66 87.48 -41.82
C CYS A 990 17.04 88.22 -40.52
N GLU A 991 17.93 87.66 -39.69
CA GLU A 991 18.36 88.28 -38.43
C GLU A 991 19.13 89.59 -38.66
N LYS A 992 20.02 89.64 -39.66
CA LYS A 992 20.72 90.88 -40.04
C LYS A 992 19.77 91.97 -40.55
N HIS A 993 18.69 91.59 -41.23
CA HIS A 993 17.66 92.52 -41.68
C HIS A 993 16.82 93.06 -40.51
N LYS A 994 16.52 92.21 -39.54
CA LYS A 994 15.77 92.53 -38.31
C LYS A 994 16.53 93.47 -37.37
N GLU A 995 17.86 93.35 -37.25
CA GLU A 995 18.67 94.27 -36.43
C GLU A 995 18.65 95.72 -36.93
N LYS A 996 18.65 95.92 -38.26
CA LYS A 996 18.54 97.26 -38.87
C LYS A 996 17.18 97.92 -38.59
N ILE A 997 16.07 97.17 -38.69
CA ILE A 997 14.73 97.74 -38.45
C ILE A 997 14.49 98.00 -36.94
N ASN A 998 15.05 97.16 -36.06
CA ASN A 998 14.95 97.36 -34.61
C ASN A 998 15.68 98.62 -34.10
N THR A 999 16.76 99.04 -34.77
CA THR A 999 17.48 100.27 -34.41
C THR A 999 16.64 101.51 -34.73
N ASP A 1000 15.91 101.51 -35.84
CA ASP A 1000 14.97 102.58 -36.22
C ASP A 1000 13.72 102.62 -35.31
N MET A 1001 13.21 101.46 -34.89
CA MET A 1001 12.10 101.37 -33.92
C MET A 1001 12.44 101.97 -32.54
N ARG A 1002 13.71 101.90 -32.12
CA ARG A 1002 14.12 102.41 -30.80
C ARG A 1002 13.98 103.93 -30.70
N ILE A 1003 14.28 104.63 -31.78
CA ILE A 1003 14.17 106.11 -31.87
C ILE A 1003 12.69 106.53 -31.85
N MET A 1004 11.81 105.80 -32.54
CA MET A 1004 10.37 106.08 -32.58
C MET A 1004 9.62 105.77 -31.28
N ARG A 1005 10.07 104.79 -30.47
CA ARG A 1005 9.46 104.47 -29.16
C ARG A 1005 9.64 105.56 -28.12
N GLN A 1006 10.77 106.26 -28.13
CA GLN A 1006 11.07 107.33 -27.17
C GLN A 1006 10.13 108.54 -27.34
N ASP A 1007 9.60 108.76 -28.54
CA ASP A 1007 8.60 109.78 -28.88
C ASP A 1007 7.16 109.40 -28.47
N ILE A 1008 6.85 108.10 -28.38
CA ILE A 1008 5.50 107.58 -28.06
C ILE A 1008 5.23 107.62 -26.55
N ASP A 1009 6.24 107.35 -25.71
CA ASP A 1009 6.05 107.27 -24.26
C ASP A 1009 5.66 108.62 -23.62
N THR A 1010 6.01 109.75 -24.23
CA THR A 1010 5.52 111.08 -23.84
C THR A 1010 4.02 111.33 -24.10
N GLN A 1011 3.37 110.55 -24.97
CA GLN A 1011 1.92 110.66 -25.24
C GLN A 1011 1.04 109.69 -24.43
N LYS A 1012 1.60 108.61 -23.86
CA LYS A 1012 0.86 107.54 -23.15
C LYS A 1012 0.22 107.93 -21.81
N ILE A 1013 0.60 109.06 -21.20
CA ILE A 1013 0.03 109.49 -19.91
C ILE A 1013 -1.45 109.90 -20.05
N GLN A 1014 -1.86 110.42 -21.22
CA GLN A 1014 -3.28 110.69 -21.54
C GLN A 1014 -4.07 109.44 -21.95
N GLU A 1015 -3.40 108.38 -22.41
CA GLU A 1015 -4.03 107.11 -22.83
C GLU A 1015 -4.51 106.25 -21.64
N ARG A 1016 -3.77 106.32 -20.51
CA ARG A 1016 -4.01 105.50 -19.32
C ARG A 1016 -5.41 105.69 -18.70
N TRP A 1017 -5.96 106.90 -18.80
CA TRP A 1017 -7.31 107.20 -18.33
C TRP A 1017 -8.42 106.58 -19.21
N LEU A 1018 -8.20 106.46 -20.53
CA LEU A 1018 -9.13 105.79 -21.46
C LEU A 1018 -9.00 104.26 -21.38
N GLN A 1019 -7.83 103.76 -21.00
CA GLN A 1019 -7.52 102.33 -20.92
C GLN A 1019 -8.16 101.64 -19.73
N ASP A 1020 -8.33 102.32 -18.59
CA ASP A 1020 -9.01 101.76 -17.41
C ASP A 1020 -10.48 101.36 -17.72
N ASN A 1021 -11.17 102.08 -18.61
CA ASN A 1021 -12.51 101.72 -19.10
C ASN A 1021 -12.52 100.50 -20.07
N LEU A 1022 -11.41 100.23 -20.76
CA LEU A 1022 -11.25 99.05 -21.65
C LEU A 1022 -10.92 97.77 -20.87
N THR A 1023 -10.20 97.87 -19.75
CA THR A 1023 -9.82 96.72 -18.91
C THR A 1023 -11.01 96.01 -18.27
N LEU A 1024 -12.05 96.75 -17.89
CA LEU A 1024 -13.31 96.20 -17.38
C LEU A 1024 -13.99 95.29 -18.43
N ARG A 1025 -13.84 95.62 -19.71
CA ARG A 1025 -14.43 94.86 -20.82
C ARG A 1025 -13.65 93.59 -21.17
N LYS A 1026 -12.32 93.61 -21.07
CA LYS A 1026 -11.45 92.42 -21.24
C LYS A 1026 -11.64 91.37 -20.14
N ARG A 1027 -11.84 91.79 -18.88
CA ARG A 1027 -12.13 90.84 -17.78
C ARG A 1027 -13.47 90.12 -17.92
N ASN A 1028 -14.39 90.66 -18.72
CA ASN A 1028 -15.63 89.97 -19.09
C ASN A 1028 -15.46 89.00 -20.28
N GLU A 1029 -14.37 89.07 -21.05
CA GLU A 1029 -14.02 88.08 -22.08
C GLU A 1029 -13.30 86.85 -21.48
N GLU A 1030 -12.38 87.05 -20.54
CA GLU A 1030 -11.72 85.95 -19.81
C GLU A 1030 -12.72 85.09 -19.01
N LEU A 1031 -13.81 85.70 -18.52
CA LEU A 1031 -14.92 84.98 -17.88
C LEU A 1031 -15.63 84.02 -18.86
N LYS A 1032 -15.67 84.35 -20.16
CA LYS A 1032 -16.28 83.51 -21.20
C LYS A 1032 -15.39 82.33 -21.58
N GLU A 1033 -14.06 82.47 -21.53
CA GLU A 1033 -13.13 81.36 -21.80
C GLU A 1033 -13.25 80.26 -20.73
N VAL A 1034 -13.32 80.64 -19.45
CA VAL A 1034 -13.55 79.70 -18.34
C VAL A 1034 -14.93 79.02 -18.43
N GLU A 1035 -15.95 79.71 -19.00
CA GLU A 1035 -17.24 79.11 -19.29
C GLU A 1035 -17.21 78.08 -20.43
N GLU A 1036 -16.37 78.27 -21.46
CA GLU A 1036 -16.23 77.34 -22.58
C GLU A 1036 -15.42 76.08 -22.20
N GLU A 1037 -14.37 76.20 -21.38
CA GLU A 1037 -13.65 75.04 -20.81
C GLU A 1037 -14.58 74.17 -19.95
N ARG A 1038 -15.44 74.79 -19.15
CA ARG A 1038 -16.49 74.10 -18.38
C ARG A 1038 -17.47 73.36 -19.30
N LYS A 1039 -17.88 73.95 -20.42
CA LYS A 1039 -18.76 73.28 -21.41
C LYS A 1039 -18.08 72.11 -22.10
N HIS A 1040 -16.78 72.18 -22.38
CA HIS A 1040 -16.01 71.09 -22.97
C HIS A 1040 -16.02 69.84 -22.07
N HIS A 1041 -15.67 69.99 -20.79
CA HIS A 1041 -15.68 68.88 -19.83
C HIS A 1041 -17.09 68.33 -19.55
N LEU A 1042 -18.13 69.18 -19.60
CA LEU A 1042 -19.53 68.74 -19.53
C LEU A 1042 -19.96 67.89 -20.75
N LYS A 1043 -19.40 68.17 -21.94
CA LYS A 1043 -19.63 67.38 -23.16
C LYS A 1043 -18.95 66.01 -23.10
N GLU A 1044 -17.73 65.93 -22.56
CA GLU A 1044 -17.00 64.68 -22.36
C GLU A 1044 -17.67 63.76 -21.32
N MET A 1045 -18.21 64.32 -20.22
CA MET A 1045 -18.99 63.54 -19.25
C MET A 1045 -20.33 63.04 -19.83
N GLY A 1046 -21.00 63.84 -20.67
CA GLY A 1046 -22.30 63.48 -21.26
C GLY A 1046 -22.24 62.34 -22.27
N GLN A 1047 -21.08 62.06 -22.86
CA GLN A 1047 -20.87 60.96 -23.82
C GLN A 1047 -20.67 59.60 -23.14
N MET A 1048 -20.26 59.57 -21.86
CA MET A 1048 -20.10 58.34 -21.09
C MET A 1048 -21.38 58.06 -20.29
N GLN A 1049 -22.20 57.11 -20.73
CA GLN A 1049 -23.52 56.77 -20.15
C GLN A 1049 -23.43 56.23 -18.71
N VAL A 1050 -23.28 57.13 -17.72
CA VAL A 1050 -22.98 56.83 -16.31
C VAL A 1050 -23.99 55.89 -15.65
N LEU A 1051 -25.28 56.05 -15.95
CA LEU A 1051 -26.34 55.23 -15.35
C LEU A 1051 -26.31 53.78 -15.88
N GLN A 1052 -25.99 53.60 -17.16
CA GLN A 1052 -25.90 52.29 -17.78
C GLN A 1052 -24.69 51.52 -17.26
N MET A 1053 -23.53 52.17 -17.11
CA MET A 1053 -22.33 51.53 -16.54
C MET A 1053 -22.50 51.15 -15.06
N LYS A 1054 -23.26 51.93 -14.26
CA LYS A 1054 -23.59 51.55 -12.87
C LYS A 1054 -24.52 50.33 -12.79
N ASN A 1055 -25.52 50.25 -13.66
CA ASN A 1055 -26.40 49.09 -13.73
C ASN A 1055 -25.64 47.86 -14.21
N GLU A 1056 -24.79 48.01 -15.23
CA GLU A 1056 -23.94 46.93 -15.76
C GLU A 1056 -22.91 46.44 -14.73
N HIS A 1057 -22.38 47.34 -13.88
CA HIS A 1057 -21.54 46.98 -12.74
C HIS A 1057 -22.28 46.08 -11.72
N GLN A 1058 -23.50 46.46 -11.32
CA GLN A 1058 -24.30 45.66 -10.40
C GLN A 1058 -24.67 44.29 -10.99
N GLU A 1059 -25.08 44.24 -12.26
CA GLU A 1059 -25.40 42.98 -12.93
C GLU A 1059 -24.17 42.06 -13.07
N LEU A 1060 -22.99 42.62 -13.34
CA LEU A 1060 -21.74 41.87 -13.42
C LEU A 1060 -21.28 41.36 -12.04
N GLU A 1061 -21.43 42.15 -10.97
CA GLU A 1061 -21.17 41.71 -9.60
C GLU A 1061 -22.08 40.54 -9.20
N GLU A 1062 -23.39 40.64 -9.46
CA GLU A 1062 -24.33 39.55 -9.15
C GLU A 1062 -24.01 38.27 -9.93
N LYS A 1063 -23.67 38.39 -11.22
CA LYS A 1063 -23.24 37.24 -12.04
C LYS A 1063 -21.94 36.62 -11.54
N ILE A 1064 -20.94 37.45 -11.20
CA ILE A 1064 -19.66 36.98 -10.64
C ILE A 1064 -19.89 36.25 -9.32
N ASP A 1065 -20.74 36.78 -8.44
CA ASP A 1065 -21.03 36.16 -7.15
C ASP A 1065 -21.81 34.84 -7.30
N ASN A 1066 -22.73 34.76 -8.26
CA ASN A 1066 -23.44 33.52 -8.55
C ASN A 1066 -22.48 32.43 -9.07
N VAL A 1067 -21.60 32.77 -10.02
CA VAL A 1067 -20.59 31.83 -10.55
C VAL A 1067 -19.57 31.46 -9.46
N LYS A 1068 -19.14 32.39 -8.61
CA LYS A 1068 -18.27 32.08 -7.44
C LYS A 1068 -18.91 31.12 -6.45
N ARG A 1069 -20.21 31.25 -6.17
CA ARG A 1069 -20.94 30.31 -5.30
C ARG A 1069 -20.96 28.90 -5.91
N ASN A 1070 -21.29 28.79 -7.20
CA ASN A 1070 -21.32 27.50 -7.90
C ASN A 1070 -19.93 26.87 -7.99
N HIS A 1071 -18.90 27.68 -8.27
CA HIS A 1071 -17.49 27.28 -8.23
C HIS A 1071 -17.08 26.74 -6.86
N SER A 1072 -17.46 27.42 -5.77
CA SER A 1072 -17.15 26.98 -4.40
C SER A 1072 -17.86 25.67 -4.04
N LEU A 1073 -19.11 25.49 -4.47
CA LEU A 1073 -19.85 24.23 -4.32
C LEU A 1073 -19.21 23.08 -5.11
N ALA A 1074 -18.76 23.35 -6.34
CA ALA A 1074 -18.07 22.36 -7.18
C ALA A 1074 -16.71 21.95 -6.57
N ILE A 1075 -15.96 22.89 -6.00
CA ILE A 1075 -14.72 22.60 -5.25
C ILE A 1075 -15.01 21.77 -4.00
N GLY A 1076 -16.08 22.07 -3.26
CA GLY A 1076 -16.50 21.29 -2.10
C GLY A 1076 -16.80 19.82 -2.47
N ARG A 1077 -17.50 19.60 -3.59
CA ARG A 1077 -17.74 18.25 -4.13
C ARG A 1077 -16.45 17.56 -4.56
N GLN A 1078 -15.54 18.30 -5.22
CA GLN A 1078 -14.24 17.77 -5.62
C GLN A 1078 -13.45 17.22 -4.42
N LYS A 1079 -13.39 17.99 -3.33
CA LYS A 1079 -12.72 17.54 -2.09
C LYS A 1079 -13.40 16.32 -1.48
N GLY A 1080 -14.74 16.29 -1.45
CA GLY A 1080 -15.49 15.12 -0.98
C GLY A 1080 -15.17 13.85 -1.77
N TYR A 1081 -15.11 13.94 -3.11
CA TYR A 1081 -14.70 12.80 -3.94
C TYR A 1081 -13.24 12.41 -3.73
N GLU A 1082 -12.33 13.37 -3.57
CA GLU A 1082 -10.91 13.09 -3.29
C GLU A 1082 -10.72 12.36 -1.94
N GLU A 1083 -11.44 12.79 -0.90
CA GLU A 1083 -11.43 12.14 0.42
C GLU A 1083 -11.99 10.71 0.37
N GLU A 1084 -13.12 10.49 -0.33
CA GLU A 1084 -13.69 9.15 -0.54
C GLU A 1084 -12.74 8.24 -1.34
N ILE A 1085 -12.08 8.75 -2.38
CA ILE A 1085 -11.07 7.99 -3.14
C ILE A 1085 -9.90 7.59 -2.24
N ILE A 1086 -9.43 8.50 -1.37
CA ILE A 1086 -8.36 8.20 -0.41
C ILE A 1086 -8.81 7.13 0.57
N HIS A 1087 -10.04 7.22 1.09
CA HIS A 1087 -10.62 6.21 1.98
C HIS A 1087 -10.64 4.84 1.31
N PHE A 1088 -11.24 4.71 0.12
CA PHE A 1088 -11.31 3.43 -0.59
C PHE A 1088 -9.93 2.90 -1.00
N LYS A 1089 -8.98 3.77 -1.37
CA LYS A 1089 -7.59 3.36 -1.62
C LYS A 1089 -6.88 2.87 -0.36
N LYS A 1090 -7.24 3.37 0.83
CA LYS A 1090 -6.72 2.87 2.11
C LYS A 1090 -7.31 1.51 2.44
N GLU A 1091 -8.61 1.33 2.27
CA GLU A 1091 -9.30 0.04 2.44
C GLU A 1091 -8.72 -1.03 1.49
N LEU A 1092 -8.48 -0.68 0.22
CA LEU A 1092 -7.88 -1.60 -0.76
C LEU A 1092 -6.43 -2.01 -0.42
N ARG A 1093 -5.69 -1.19 0.35
CA ARG A 1093 -4.32 -1.50 0.79
C ARG A 1093 -4.26 -2.46 1.97
N GLU A 1094 -5.39 -2.77 2.60
CA GLU A 1094 -5.42 -3.76 3.66
C GLU A 1094 -4.93 -5.13 3.14
N PRO A 1095 -4.17 -5.89 3.96
CA PRO A 1095 -3.52 -7.13 3.53
C PRO A 1095 -4.50 -8.23 3.06
N GLN A 1096 -5.77 -8.11 3.44
CA GLN A 1096 -6.85 -9.01 3.02
C GLN A 1096 -7.40 -8.71 1.62
N PHE A 1097 -7.28 -7.47 1.12
CA PHE A 1097 -7.82 -7.06 -0.19
C PHE A 1097 -6.75 -6.81 -1.25
N ARG A 1098 -5.55 -6.36 -0.83
CA ARG A 1098 -4.44 -6.01 -1.73
C ARG A 1098 -4.10 -7.11 -2.73
N ASP A 1099 -3.94 -8.34 -2.23
CA ASP A 1099 -3.52 -9.51 -3.03
C ASP A 1099 -4.65 -10.55 -3.14
N ALA A 1100 -5.90 -10.15 -2.88
CA ALA A 1100 -7.03 -11.09 -2.80
C ALA A 1100 -7.24 -11.88 -4.09
N GLU A 1101 -7.05 -11.24 -5.24
CA GLU A 1101 -7.23 -11.86 -6.56
C GLU A 1101 -6.13 -12.88 -6.89
N GLU A 1102 -4.89 -12.57 -6.53
CA GLU A 1102 -3.74 -13.46 -6.73
C GLU A 1102 -3.83 -14.67 -5.79
N LYS A 1103 -4.09 -14.44 -4.50
CA LYS A 1103 -4.31 -15.51 -3.51
C LYS A 1103 -5.48 -16.42 -3.88
N TYR A 1104 -6.59 -15.84 -4.35
CA TYR A 1104 -7.73 -16.62 -4.85
C TYR A 1104 -7.32 -17.49 -6.04
N ARG A 1105 -6.55 -16.95 -6.99
CA ARG A 1105 -6.09 -17.66 -8.19
C ARG A 1105 -5.13 -18.79 -7.83
N GLU A 1106 -4.14 -18.53 -6.98
CA GLU A 1106 -3.19 -19.55 -6.51
C GLU A 1106 -3.90 -20.69 -5.80
N MET A 1107 -4.78 -20.38 -4.84
CA MET A 1107 -5.54 -21.39 -4.12
C MET A 1107 -6.48 -22.17 -5.04
N MET A 1108 -7.07 -21.51 -6.05
CA MET A 1108 -7.89 -22.19 -7.08
C MET A 1108 -7.06 -23.19 -7.88
N ILE A 1109 -5.84 -22.80 -8.29
CA ILE A 1109 -4.92 -23.69 -9.01
C ILE A 1109 -4.57 -24.88 -8.13
N VAL A 1110 -4.12 -24.65 -6.89
CA VAL A 1110 -3.74 -25.71 -5.95
C VAL A 1110 -4.89 -26.68 -5.70
N MET A 1111 -6.10 -26.16 -5.45
CA MET A 1111 -7.29 -26.97 -5.25
C MET A 1111 -7.59 -27.83 -6.48
N ARG A 1112 -7.56 -27.23 -7.68
CA ARG A 1112 -7.91 -27.94 -8.91
C ARG A 1112 -6.86 -28.97 -9.31
N THR A 1113 -5.58 -28.66 -9.17
CA THR A 1113 -4.49 -29.63 -9.43
C THR A 1113 -4.56 -30.79 -8.44
N THR A 1114 -4.84 -30.54 -7.16
CA THR A 1114 -4.96 -31.59 -6.15
C THR A 1114 -6.21 -32.46 -6.36
N GLU A 1115 -7.31 -31.87 -6.83
CA GLU A 1115 -8.51 -32.61 -7.23
C GLU A 1115 -8.24 -33.55 -8.41
N LEU A 1116 -7.48 -33.10 -9.42
CA LEU A 1116 -7.07 -33.94 -10.55
C LEU A 1116 -6.16 -35.09 -10.10
N VAL A 1117 -5.15 -34.80 -9.26
CA VAL A 1117 -4.27 -35.83 -8.69
C VAL A 1117 -5.07 -36.89 -7.92
N ASN A 1118 -6.09 -36.49 -7.16
CA ASN A 1118 -6.97 -37.44 -6.46
C ASN A 1118 -7.74 -38.36 -7.42
N LYS A 1119 -8.18 -37.84 -8.57
CA LYS A 1119 -8.84 -38.64 -9.61
C LYS A 1119 -7.86 -39.63 -10.23
N ASP A 1120 -6.65 -39.20 -10.52
CA ASP A 1120 -5.60 -40.07 -11.07
C ASP A 1120 -5.22 -41.18 -10.07
N LEU A 1121 -5.04 -40.85 -8.78
CA LEU A 1121 -4.79 -41.82 -7.72
C LEU A 1121 -5.92 -42.85 -7.60
N ASP A 1122 -7.17 -42.45 -7.80
CA ASP A 1122 -8.32 -43.37 -7.83
C ASP A 1122 -8.28 -44.31 -9.04
N ILE A 1123 -7.91 -43.79 -10.21
CA ILE A 1123 -7.71 -44.60 -11.43
C ILE A 1123 -6.57 -45.61 -11.22
N TYR A 1124 -5.43 -45.18 -10.66
CA TYR A 1124 -4.31 -46.07 -10.35
C TYR A 1124 -4.70 -47.15 -9.34
N TYR A 1125 -5.41 -46.79 -8.27
CA TYR A 1125 -5.88 -47.74 -7.26
C TYR A 1125 -6.79 -48.80 -7.90
N LYS A 1126 -7.79 -48.39 -8.68
CA LYS A 1126 -8.72 -49.30 -9.36
C LYS A 1126 -8.01 -50.22 -10.35
N THR A 1127 -7.09 -49.67 -11.15
CA THR A 1127 -6.36 -50.42 -12.16
C THR A 1127 -5.41 -51.44 -11.53
N LEU A 1128 -4.69 -51.05 -10.46
CA LEU A 1128 -3.79 -51.94 -9.74
C LEU A 1128 -4.55 -53.05 -9.00
N ASP A 1129 -5.67 -52.73 -8.35
CA ASP A 1129 -6.54 -53.72 -7.70
C ASP A 1129 -7.06 -54.75 -8.72
N GLN A 1130 -7.56 -54.29 -9.87
CA GLN A 1130 -7.99 -55.17 -10.96
C GLN A 1130 -6.86 -56.07 -11.50
N ALA A 1131 -5.65 -55.54 -11.66
CA ALA A 1131 -4.50 -56.31 -12.12
C ALA A 1131 -4.10 -57.42 -11.12
N ILE A 1132 -4.10 -57.10 -9.82
CA ILE A 1132 -3.88 -58.08 -8.75
C ILE A 1132 -4.96 -59.17 -8.81
N MET A 1133 -6.23 -58.82 -9.04
CA MET A 1133 -7.31 -59.80 -9.15
C MET A 1133 -7.17 -60.74 -10.32
N LYS A 1134 -6.83 -60.19 -11.50
CA LYS A 1134 -6.60 -61.01 -12.67
C LYS A 1134 -5.43 -61.98 -12.45
N PHE A 1135 -4.38 -61.53 -11.78
CA PHE A 1135 -3.23 -62.37 -11.42
C PHE A 1135 -3.61 -63.50 -10.45
N HIS A 1136 -4.35 -63.19 -9.37
CA HIS A 1136 -4.81 -64.21 -8.41
C HIS A 1136 -5.74 -65.23 -9.04
N SER A 1137 -6.73 -64.81 -9.84
CA SER A 1137 -7.65 -65.72 -10.53
C SER A 1137 -6.91 -66.68 -11.45
N MET A 1138 -6.00 -66.15 -12.28
CA MET A 1138 -5.20 -66.93 -13.22
C MET A 1138 -4.29 -67.94 -12.48
N LYS A 1139 -3.65 -67.54 -11.38
CA LYS A 1139 -2.84 -68.46 -10.55
C LYS A 1139 -3.68 -69.51 -9.84
N MET A 1140 -4.90 -69.18 -9.45
CA MET A 1140 -5.81 -70.12 -8.83
C MET A 1140 -6.25 -71.21 -9.81
N GLU A 1141 -6.57 -70.84 -11.04
CA GLU A 1141 -6.91 -71.77 -12.11
C GLU A 1141 -5.76 -72.72 -12.44
N GLU A 1142 -4.53 -72.21 -12.54
CA GLU A 1142 -3.32 -73.03 -12.75
C GLU A 1142 -3.15 -74.07 -11.63
N ILE A 1143 -3.26 -73.64 -10.37
CA ILE A 1143 -3.12 -74.51 -9.20
C ILE A 1143 -4.24 -75.55 -9.15
N ASN A 1144 -5.49 -75.13 -9.35
CA ASN A 1144 -6.63 -76.03 -9.31
C ASN A 1144 -6.54 -77.10 -10.41
N LYS A 1145 -6.02 -76.77 -11.59
CA LYS A 1145 -5.74 -77.76 -12.64
C LYS A 1145 -4.74 -78.82 -12.15
N ILE A 1146 -3.63 -78.40 -11.55
CA ILE A 1146 -2.61 -79.31 -11.01
C ILE A 1146 -3.17 -80.17 -9.88
N ILE A 1147 -3.94 -79.57 -8.96
CA ILE A 1147 -4.58 -80.26 -7.84
C ILE A 1147 -5.53 -81.35 -8.36
N ARG A 1148 -6.35 -81.05 -9.36
CA ARG A 1148 -7.27 -82.02 -9.98
C ARG A 1148 -6.51 -83.21 -10.56
N ASP A 1149 -5.44 -82.95 -11.29
CA ASP A 1149 -4.61 -84.00 -11.92
C ASP A 1149 -3.90 -84.88 -10.86
N LEU A 1150 -3.32 -84.24 -9.84
CA LEU A 1150 -2.65 -84.96 -8.73
C LEU A 1150 -3.64 -85.77 -7.91
N TRP A 1151 -4.83 -85.22 -7.61
CA TRP A 1151 -5.88 -85.92 -6.87
C TRP A 1151 -6.34 -87.16 -7.61
N ARG A 1152 -6.70 -87.03 -8.89
CA ARG A 1152 -7.14 -88.17 -9.73
C ARG A 1152 -6.09 -89.27 -9.85
N SER A 1153 -4.81 -88.91 -9.88
CA SER A 1153 -3.72 -89.89 -9.93
C SER A 1153 -3.46 -90.62 -8.61
N THR A 1154 -3.82 -90.01 -7.47
CA THR A 1154 -3.42 -90.48 -6.13
C THR A 1154 -4.58 -91.08 -5.33
N TYR A 1155 -5.77 -90.50 -5.43
CA TYR A 1155 -6.97 -90.96 -4.74
C TYR A 1155 -7.75 -91.93 -5.62
N ARG A 1156 -7.90 -93.19 -5.16
CA ARG A 1156 -8.65 -94.24 -5.89
C ARG A 1156 -10.04 -94.52 -5.29
N GLY A 1157 -10.51 -93.69 -4.36
CA GLY A 1157 -11.86 -93.79 -3.82
C GLY A 1157 -12.92 -93.26 -4.79
N GLN A 1158 -14.13 -93.84 -4.78
CA GLN A 1158 -15.26 -93.42 -5.62
C GLN A 1158 -16.10 -92.28 -5.01
N ASP A 1159 -15.73 -91.83 -3.80
CA ASP A 1159 -16.50 -90.89 -2.98
C ASP A 1159 -16.19 -89.40 -3.25
N ILE A 1160 -15.04 -89.09 -3.86
CA ILE A 1160 -14.61 -87.73 -4.21
C ILE A 1160 -13.97 -87.74 -5.61
N GLU A 1161 -14.52 -86.98 -6.55
CA GLU A 1161 -14.00 -86.92 -7.93
C GLU A 1161 -12.71 -86.11 -8.03
N TYR A 1162 -12.74 -84.89 -7.48
CA TYR A 1162 -11.58 -84.02 -7.36
C TYR A 1162 -11.81 -82.99 -6.26
N ILE A 1163 -10.71 -82.36 -5.86
CA ILE A 1163 -10.73 -81.24 -4.92
C ILE A 1163 -10.31 -79.97 -5.66
N GLU A 1164 -10.83 -78.84 -5.22
CA GLU A 1164 -10.55 -77.53 -5.77
C GLU A 1164 -10.51 -76.49 -4.66
N ILE A 1165 -9.70 -75.45 -4.83
CA ILE A 1165 -9.71 -74.32 -3.91
C ILE A 1165 -10.49 -73.18 -4.56
N ARG A 1166 -11.54 -72.70 -3.87
CA ARG A 1166 -12.38 -71.60 -4.33
C ARG A 1166 -12.06 -70.32 -3.57
N SER A 1167 -12.00 -69.22 -4.30
CA SER A 1167 -11.91 -67.85 -3.77
C SER A 1167 -13.26 -67.17 -3.95
N ASP A 1168 -14.04 -67.05 -2.88
CA ASP A 1168 -15.28 -66.28 -2.91
C ASP A 1168 -14.94 -64.80 -2.69
N ALA A 1169 -15.37 -63.92 -3.59
CA ALA A 1169 -15.22 -62.48 -3.48
C ALA A 1169 -16.52 -61.86 -2.96
N ASP A 1170 -16.44 -60.98 -1.96
CA ASP A 1170 -17.60 -60.18 -1.52
C ASP A 1170 -17.96 -59.16 -2.62
N GLU A 1171 -18.95 -59.49 -3.47
CA GLU A 1171 -19.42 -58.60 -4.55
C GLU A 1171 -20.12 -57.34 -4.03
N ASN A 1172 -20.60 -57.34 -2.78
CA ASN A 1172 -21.42 -56.28 -2.20
C ASN A 1172 -20.63 -55.09 -1.60
N VAL A 1173 -19.29 -55.04 -1.74
CA VAL A 1173 -18.47 -53.93 -1.22
C VAL A 1173 -18.00 -53.04 -2.37
N SER A 1174 -18.55 -51.82 -2.41
CA SER A 1174 -18.08 -50.76 -3.31
C SER A 1174 -16.60 -50.50 -3.06
N ALA A 1175 -15.80 -50.61 -4.13
CA ALA A 1175 -14.33 -50.57 -4.09
C ALA A 1175 -13.73 -49.25 -3.58
N ALA A 1176 -14.57 -48.24 -3.30
CA ALA A 1176 -14.14 -46.89 -2.95
C ALA A 1176 -13.77 -46.72 -1.46
N ASP A 1177 -14.38 -47.47 -0.52
CA ASP A 1177 -14.30 -47.15 0.92
C ASP A 1177 -13.76 -48.26 1.82
N LYS A 1178 -13.88 -49.55 1.46
CA LYS A 1178 -13.34 -50.68 2.24
C LYS A 1178 -12.60 -51.69 1.37
N ARG A 1179 -11.53 -52.26 1.92
CA ARG A 1179 -10.75 -53.35 1.30
C ARG A 1179 -11.67 -54.56 1.07
N ARG A 1180 -11.74 -55.03 -0.17
CA ARG A 1180 -12.45 -56.27 -0.52
C ARG A 1180 -11.74 -57.48 0.11
N ASN A 1181 -12.51 -58.34 0.77
CA ASN A 1181 -11.94 -59.45 1.54
C ASN A 1181 -12.21 -60.78 0.84
N TYR A 1182 -11.21 -61.33 0.16
CA TYR A 1182 -11.27 -62.70 -0.39
C TYR A 1182 -11.33 -63.74 0.71
N ASN A 1183 -12.26 -64.70 0.60
CA ASN A 1183 -12.35 -65.86 1.46
C ASN A 1183 -11.96 -67.11 0.68
N TYR A 1184 -10.84 -67.73 1.04
CA TYR A 1184 -10.37 -68.97 0.41
C TYR A 1184 -10.92 -70.18 1.15
N ARG A 1185 -11.40 -71.20 0.44
CA ARG A 1185 -11.81 -72.49 0.99
C ARG A 1185 -11.49 -73.66 0.07
N VAL A 1186 -11.16 -74.80 0.64
CA VAL A 1186 -10.93 -76.05 -0.10
C VAL A 1186 -12.22 -76.84 -0.15
N VAL A 1187 -12.69 -77.15 -1.35
CA VAL A 1187 -13.94 -77.87 -1.58
C VAL A 1187 -13.65 -79.20 -2.29
N MET A 1188 -14.42 -80.22 -1.93
CA MET A 1188 -14.50 -81.50 -2.65
C MET A 1188 -15.73 -81.51 -3.53
N LEU A 1189 -15.61 -82.02 -4.76
CA LEU A 1189 -16.75 -82.27 -5.63
C LEU A 1189 -17.16 -83.74 -5.60
N LYS A 1190 -18.48 -83.95 -5.47
CA LYS A 1190 -19.14 -85.24 -5.55
C LYS A 1190 -20.39 -85.08 -6.41
N GLY A 1191 -20.35 -85.55 -7.66
CA GLY A 1191 -21.33 -85.16 -8.68
C GLY A 1191 -21.34 -83.64 -8.89
N ASP A 1192 -22.51 -83.04 -8.98
CA ASP A 1192 -22.67 -81.58 -9.20
C ASP A 1192 -22.56 -80.73 -7.92
N THR A 1193 -22.33 -81.34 -6.75
CA THR A 1193 -22.32 -80.62 -5.46
C THR A 1193 -20.90 -80.38 -4.96
N ALA A 1194 -20.54 -79.12 -4.74
CA ALA A 1194 -19.31 -78.71 -4.08
C ALA A 1194 -19.50 -78.61 -2.55
N LEU A 1195 -18.71 -79.34 -1.78
CA LEU A 1195 -18.78 -79.39 -0.32
C LEU A 1195 -17.47 -78.93 0.31
N ASP A 1196 -17.52 -78.14 1.38
CA ASP A 1196 -16.33 -77.75 2.13
C ASP A 1196 -15.67 -78.99 2.77
N MET A 1197 -14.36 -79.15 2.56
CA MET A 1197 -13.60 -80.26 3.12
C MET A 1197 -13.32 -80.12 4.61
N ARG A 1198 -13.33 -78.88 5.14
CA ARG A 1198 -13.02 -78.63 6.55
C ARG A 1198 -14.05 -79.28 7.47
N GLY A 1199 -13.59 -80.11 8.40
CA GLY A 1199 -14.45 -80.83 9.35
C GLY A 1199 -15.21 -82.04 8.76
N ARG A 1200 -15.09 -82.32 7.45
CA ARG A 1200 -15.84 -83.38 6.75
C ARG A 1200 -14.97 -84.46 6.11
N CYS A 1201 -13.65 -84.37 6.25
CA CYS A 1201 -12.68 -85.31 5.70
C CYS A 1201 -12.13 -86.30 6.73
N SER A 1202 -11.92 -87.55 6.29
CA SER A 1202 -11.32 -88.61 7.11
C SER A 1202 -9.83 -88.39 7.35
N ALA A 1203 -9.25 -89.07 8.35
CA ALA A 1203 -7.81 -88.99 8.62
C ALA A 1203 -6.96 -89.38 7.38
N GLY A 1204 -7.37 -90.41 6.62
CA GLY A 1204 -6.69 -90.80 5.39
C GLY A 1204 -6.76 -89.75 4.28
N GLN A 1205 -7.91 -89.10 4.10
CA GLN A 1205 -8.09 -88.01 3.14
C GLN A 1205 -7.26 -86.78 3.53
N LYS A 1206 -7.24 -86.42 4.82
CA LYS A 1206 -6.37 -85.36 5.36
C LYS A 1206 -4.90 -85.64 5.07
N VAL A 1207 -4.45 -86.88 5.28
CA VAL A 1207 -3.07 -87.29 4.99
C VAL A 1207 -2.76 -87.16 3.50
N ILE A 1208 -3.66 -87.50 2.58
CA ILE A 1208 -3.41 -87.38 1.13
C ILE A 1208 -3.27 -85.91 0.70
N ILE A 1209 -4.10 -85.03 1.28
CA ILE A 1209 -4.00 -83.57 1.12
C ILE A 1209 -2.67 -83.06 1.67
N GLN A 1210 -2.16 -83.62 2.78
CA GLN A 1210 -0.91 -83.23 3.43
C GLN A 1210 0.36 -83.80 2.77
N THR A 1211 0.37 -85.07 2.35
CA THR A 1211 1.61 -85.82 2.04
C THR A 1211 2.00 -85.79 0.56
N ARG A 1212 1.07 -85.52 -0.36
CA ARG A 1212 1.37 -85.51 -1.81
C ARG A 1212 0.76 -84.37 -2.62
N GLY A 1213 -0.25 -83.66 -2.12
CA GLY A 1213 -0.90 -82.58 -2.87
C GLY A 1213 -0.46 -81.20 -2.42
N LEU A 1214 0.24 -80.46 -3.30
CA LEU A 1214 0.03 -79.02 -3.57
C LEU A 1214 1.22 -78.38 -4.30
N PHE A 1215 2.46 -78.91 -4.19
CA PHE A 1215 3.64 -78.26 -4.80
C PHE A 1215 4.77 -79.23 -5.23
N LYS A 1216 4.52 -80.55 -5.33
CA LYS A 1216 5.60 -81.55 -5.56
C LYS A 1216 5.96 -81.81 -7.03
N ARG A 1217 5.34 -81.11 -7.98
CA ARG A 1217 5.70 -81.14 -9.40
C ARG A 1217 5.53 -79.76 -10.04
N GLU A 1218 6.39 -78.82 -9.65
CA GLU A 1218 6.77 -77.75 -10.57
C GLU A 1218 8.27 -77.81 -10.75
N GLY A 1219 8.71 -78.19 -11.95
CA GLY A 1219 9.89 -77.54 -12.50
C GLY A 1219 9.51 -76.07 -12.61
N VAL A 1220 10.09 -75.25 -11.74
CA VAL A 1220 9.91 -73.80 -11.69
C VAL A 1220 9.94 -73.25 -13.12
N PRO A 1221 8.85 -72.68 -13.66
CA PRO A 1221 8.98 -71.87 -14.86
C PRO A 1221 9.90 -70.72 -14.47
N ARG A 1222 10.98 -70.54 -15.24
CA ARG A 1222 11.88 -69.38 -15.10
C ARG A 1222 11.00 -68.15 -14.90
N CYS A 1223 11.15 -67.46 -13.76
CA CYS A 1223 10.76 -66.07 -13.66
C CYS A 1223 11.56 -65.33 -14.74
N GLY A 1224 10.97 -65.18 -15.92
CA GLY A 1224 11.47 -64.28 -16.93
C GLY A 1224 11.55 -62.91 -16.27
N ARG A 1225 12.75 -62.34 -16.24
CA ARG A 1225 12.87 -60.88 -16.19
C ARG A 1225 11.96 -60.35 -17.31
N PRO A 1226 11.14 -59.31 -17.09
CA PRO A 1226 10.76 -58.48 -18.22
C PRO A 1226 12.06 -58.02 -18.90
N PRO A 1227 12.11 -57.90 -20.23
CA PRO A 1227 13.31 -57.45 -20.90
C PRO A 1227 13.72 -56.10 -20.31
N LEU A 1228 14.83 -56.09 -19.57
CA LEU A 1228 15.66 -54.91 -19.47
C LEU A 1228 16.30 -54.78 -20.85
N GLU A 1229 15.60 -54.11 -21.76
CA GLU A 1229 16.28 -53.45 -22.85
C GLU A 1229 17.28 -52.49 -22.21
N SER A 1230 18.55 -52.78 -22.46
CA SER A 1230 19.64 -51.83 -22.38
C SER A 1230 19.33 -50.68 -23.34
N SER A 1231 18.66 -49.65 -22.86
CA SER A 1231 18.65 -48.34 -23.51
C SER A 1231 19.83 -47.52 -23.00
N ASP A 1232 21.04 -47.97 -23.34
CA ASP A 1232 22.16 -47.06 -23.60
C ASP A 1232 22.02 -46.62 -25.07
N GLN A 1233 21.09 -45.71 -25.31
CA GLN A 1233 21.07 -44.88 -26.51
C GLN A 1233 20.62 -43.48 -26.10
N GLU A 1234 21.57 -42.56 -26.06
CA GLU A 1234 21.36 -41.14 -26.26
C GLU A 1234 20.55 -40.93 -27.55
N GLN A 1235 19.24 -40.72 -27.45
CA GLN A 1235 18.48 -39.97 -28.45
C GLN A 1235 17.41 -39.12 -27.73
N GLY A 1236 17.39 -37.83 -28.08
CA GLY A 1236 16.65 -36.79 -27.39
C GLY A 1236 15.14 -37.02 -27.34
N LEU A 1237 14.56 -36.67 -26.18
CA LEU A 1237 13.12 -36.46 -26.03
C LEU A 1237 12.66 -35.31 -26.96
N PRO A 1238 11.60 -35.50 -27.76
CA PRO A 1238 10.97 -34.40 -28.47
C PRO A 1238 10.18 -33.54 -27.47
N SER A 1239 10.42 -32.24 -27.54
CA SER A 1239 9.61 -31.19 -26.91
C SER A 1239 8.12 -31.38 -27.22
N LEU A 1240 7.31 -31.70 -26.20
CA LEU A 1240 5.87 -31.52 -26.25
C LEU A 1240 5.56 -30.01 -26.21
N ARG A 1241 5.38 -29.42 -27.40
CA ARG A 1241 4.79 -28.09 -27.56
C ARG A 1241 3.34 -28.15 -27.06
N LEU A 1242 3.08 -27.42 -25.98
CA LEU A 1242 1.74 -26.94 -25.65
C LEU A 1242 1.27 -26.03 -26.78
N ALA A 1243 0.17 -26.40 -27.43
CA ALA A 1243 -0.58 -25.51 -28.31
C ALA A 1243 -1.29 -24.43 -27.46
N PRO A 1244 -1.38 -23.18 -27.93
CA PRO A 1244 -2.04 -22.10 -27.19
C PRO A 1244 -3.57 -22.26 -27.23
N PRO A 1245 -4.29 -21.73 -26.23
CA PRO A 1245 -5.75 -21.81 -26.17
C PRO A 1245 -6.38 -20.80 -27.14
N SER A 1246 -7.40 -21.26 -27.86
CA SER A 1246 -8.48 -20.44 -28.43
C SER A 1246 -9.53 -20.15 -27.37
#